data_AF-A0A521X1V2-F1
#
_entry.id   AF-A0A521X1V2-F1
#
_cell.length_a   1.000
_cell.length_b   1.000
_cell.length_c   1.000
_cell.angle_alpha   90.00
_cell.angle_beta   90.00
_cell.angle_gamma   90.00
#
_symmetry.space_group_name_H-M   'P 1'
#
loop_
_entity.id
_entity.type
_entity.pdbx_description
1 polymer ?
#
loop_
_entity_poly.entity_id
_entity_poly.type
_entity_poly.pdbx_seq_one_letter_code
_entity_poly.pdbx_strand_id
1 'polypeptide(L)'
;PTPTDTPTDTPTPSPTATATSTPTATPTFAASQTILVLPGQSLAPGTGVTGSPSAQMAGTAFTVTAYAVDTNFNVVSTAAGTVSVTTTDPNDIEPGAAALVSGQASFTITPQTASSTGWTATPAGGPGTQVTSSAYVVNAGATSKLLSVLPGQSLQQGTGVTGAAASQLPDTPFTVYVYAVDALYNVVASQGGTVALSSTDPAATYSPAQTLAGGSASFTVRDGPIGIWQVSATGVPGATSVPSSPYYVSQAISTVAGNGSVGRGGDGGPATAAPIGLPFDIANDGAGGYYVSSADVYVVRHITSGGVSQTFAGGGSGCAGQTNSVGDGCLATSAVLAGLLGVAVDGSGRVYIADQFHQRVRRVDPATGIITTVAGTGVAGYSGDGGPATAAKLNYPVGLAIDGAGNVYIADKNNHVVREVRASDGAIVTVAGNGTSAYGGDGGPATSASLISPSGLAVSPTGDLYVADQGASVVRLVSGGVISTIAGTGVAGFSGDGGPATAAQLASPYGLAIDGAGRLFIGDTSSSRVRRIEPGGQIFTAAGSGSSSFGGDGGPATDAGMSQPYGVAVRSDGTLLMGDFANNRVRAVGGWNTPAPLPTPTPCLTCPTATPTSTATPTATFTATSTPTNTAVPTSTNTPTPTMTATATSTATLTATLTATATPTVTDTPTVTPTPTITDTPTVTPTPTDTATITPTPTITDTPTITPTPTITSTPSITPTPTDTATATITSTPSITPTPTDTATATPTPTVTPTPTITNTPTITPTATATVNTTLDTDGDGCADVKEPLLVPPTDPNNPWDFFSVPVPALYAASNPLIVFRDSVVSATDAQAVFAYFKKAAKTGSLEYEQDLNGNGVKDGIEYDRSVAAPGVSGAPDGVVSATDAQLAFAQFKFGYHC
;
A
#
# COMPACT_ATOMS: atom_id res chain seq x y z
N PRO A 1 28.11 86.58 68.54
CA PRO A 1 29.08 87.69 68.64
C PRO A 1 29.02 88.55 67.37
N THR A 2 28.77 89.85 67.58
CA THR A 2 28.91 91.01 66.67
C THR A 2 29.94 90.92 65.53
N PRO A 3 29.80 91.71 64.43
CA PRO A 3 28.64 92.48 63.91
C PRO A 3 28.36 92.04 62.42
N THR A 4 27.82 92.76 61.41
CA THR A 4 27.28 94.12 61.12
C THR A 4 26.37 93.92 59.86
N ASP A 5 25.27 94.60 59.51
CA ASP A 5 24.77 95.99 59.70
C ASP A 5 25.52 97.04 58.84
N THR A 6 24.94 98.09 58.22
CA THR A 6 23.57 98.54 57.84
C THR A 6 23.74 99.64 56.73
N PRO A 7 22.76 100.49 56.34
CA PRO A 7 21.46 100.21 55.71
C PRO A 7 21.20 101.08 54.45
N THR A 8 20.04 100.93 53.81
CA THR A 8 19.11 102.08 53.60
C THR A 8 17.70 101.57 53.24
N ASP A 9 16.67 102.35 53.58
CA ASP A 9 15.28 101.91 53.66
C ASP A 9 14.33 102.96 53.02
N THR A 10 13.29 102.54 52.31
CA THR A 10 12.00 103.26 52.13
C THR A 10 10.97 102.39 51.37
N PRO A 11 9.65 102.55 51.62
CA PRO A 11 8.68 101.45 51.42
C PRO A 11 7.85 101.46 50.13
N THR A 12 7.22 100.31 49.87
CA THR A 12 6.24 100.01 48.81
C THR A 12 4.90 100.76 48.95
N PRO A 13 4.12 100.84 47.86
CA PRO A 13 2.90 100.01 47.81
C PRO A 13 2.75 99.19 46.51
N SER A 14 1.83 98.22 46.55
CA SER A 14 1.61 97.15 45.57
C SER A 14 0.17 97.22 45.00
N PRO A 15 -0.27 96.43 43.99
CA PRO A 15 0.47 95.55 43.06
C PRO A 15 0.15 95.79 41.56
N THR A 16 1.08 95.39 40.68
CA THR A 16 0.72 94.74 39.39
C THR A 16 1.75 93.65 39.11
N ALA A 17 1.31 92.40 38.92
CA ALA A 17 2.20 91.30 38.61
C ALA A 17 2.52 91.25 37.10
N THR A 18 3.81 91.26 36.75
CA THR A 18 4.28 90.93 35.40
C THR A 18 5.34 89.85 35.53
N ALA A 19 4.98 88.60 35.23
CA ALA A 19 5.89 87.47 35.37
C ALA A 19 6.95 87.49 34.26
N THR A 20 8.23 87.49 34.62
CA THR A 20 9.34 87.20 33.72
C THR A 20 9.47 85.69 33.50
N SER A 21 8.52 85.10 32.78
CA SER A 21 8.65 83.73 32.30
C SER A 21 9.66 83.70 31.15
N THR A 22 10.89 83.24 31.41
CA THR A 22 11.75 82.69 30.35
C THR A 22 11.07 81.44 29.80
N PRO A 23 10.63 81.41 28.52
CA PRO A 23 10.01 80.22 27.97
C PRO A 23 11.08 79.16 27.73
N THR A 24 11.29 78.28 28.70
CA THR A 24 12.02 77.02 28.50
C THR A 24 11.12 76.07 27.70
N ALA A 25 10.87 76.45 26.45
CA ALA A 25 10.23 75.62 25.45
C ALA A 25 11.22 74.52 25.07
N THR A 26 11.35 73.50 25.92
CA THR A 26 12.07 72.26 25.59
C THR A 26 11.34 71.65 24.39
N PRO A 27 11.95 71.60 23.19
CA PRO A 27 11.30 70.98 22.05
C PRO A 27 11.14 69.49 22.34
N THR A 28 9.90 69.05 22.57
CA THR A 28 9.56 67.64 22.68
C THR A 28 9.59 67.02 21.29
N PHE A 29 10.80 66.72 20.81
CA PHE A 29 11.04 65.95 19.60
C PHE A 29 10.44 64.55 19.79
N ALA A 30 9.18 64.37 19.41
CA ALA A 30 8.52 63.07 19.46
C ALA A 30 9.13 62.14 18.39
N ALA A 31 9.29 60.87 18.73
CA ALA A 31 9.75 59.88 17.76
C ALA A 31 8.69 59.70 16.66
N SER A 32 9.09 60.01 15.43
CA SER A 32 8.27 59.96 14.21
C SER A 32 8.44 58.66 13.43
N GLN A 33 9.59 57.99 13.63
CA GLN A 33 10.00 56.80 12.91
C GLN A 33 10.76 55.86 13.87
N THR A 34 10.69 54.55 13.58
CA THR A 34 11.62 53.56 14.09
C THR A 34 12.42 52.99 12.92
N ILE A 35 13.74 53.12 12.97
CA ILE A 35 14.67 52.78 11.88
C ILE A 35 15.67 51.73 12.34
N LEU A 36 16.17 50.88 11.43
CA LEU A 36 17.22 49.90 11.71
C LEU A 36 18.58 50.35 11.17
N VAL A 37 19.64 50.12 11.95
CA VAL A 37 21.05 50.28 11.54
C VAL A 37 21.73 48.92 11.59
N LEU A 38 22.22 48.46 10.44
CA LEU A 38 22.90 47.17 10.28
C LEU A 38 24.44 47.34 10.33
N PRO A 39 25.23 46.28 10.53
CA PRO A 39 26.69 46.37 10.55
C PRO A 39 27.26 47.02 9.28
N GLY A 40 28.20 47.96 9.43
CA GLY A 40 28.74 48.75 8.31
C GLY A 40 27.96 50.03 7.98
N GLN A 41 26.77 50.21 8.57
CA GLN A 41 26.02 51.47 8.52
C GLN A 41 26.26 52.32 9.78
N SER A 42 25.82 53.57 9.74
CA SER A 42 25.83 54.48 10.90
C SER A 42 24.70 55.51 10.80
N LEU A 43 24.02 55.76 11.92
CA LEU A 43 23.00 56.81 12.01
C LEU A 43 23.66 58.18 12.19
N ALA A 44 23.40 59.09 11.26
CA ALA A 44 23.88 60.46 11.28
C ALA A 44 22.72 61.45 11.52
N PRO A 45 22.77 62.31 12.56
CA PRO A 45 21.78 63.36 12.80
C PRO A 45 21.55 64.22 11.55
N GLY A 46 20.31 64.60 11.29
CA GLY A 46 19.91 65.40 10.13
C GLY A 46 19.93 64.68 8.78
N THR A 47 20.47 63.45 8.69
CA THR A 47 20.70 62.76 7.40
C THR A 47 20.32 61.28 7.36
N GLY A 48 20.10 60.64 8.51
CA GLY A 48 19.54 59.28 8.59
C GLY A 48 20.60 58.18 8.56
N VAL A 49 20.24 57.00 8.04
CA VAL A 49 21.15 55.86 7.96
C VAL A 49 22.12 56.08 6.79
N THR A 50 23.42 56.09 7.10
CA THR A 50 24.51 56.28 6.14
C THR A 50 25.36 55.02 6.04
N GLY A 51 26.02 54.83 4.90
CA GLY A 51 26.77 53.60 4.59
C GLY A 51 25.88 52.44 4.12
N SER A 52 26.53 51.37 3.68
CA SER A 52 25.87 50.15 3.19
C SER A 52 25.99 49.02 4.21
N PRO A 53 25.01 48.11 4.31
CA PRO A 53 25.15 46.91 5.13
C PRO A 53 26.36 46.09 4.68
N SER A 54 27.16 45.64 5.65
CA SER A 54 28.23 44.68 5.43
C SER A 54 27.62 43.33 5.06
N ALA A 55 28.32 42.57 4.21
CA ALA A 55 27.90 41.19 3.94
C ALA A 55 28.05 40.34 5.20
N GLN A 56 27.00 39.59 5.53
CA GLN A 56 26.95 38.65 6.64
C GLN A 56 27.27 37.23 6.13
N MET A 57 27.28 36.25 7.03
CA MET A 57 27.50 34.84 6.71
C MET A 57 26.40 33.97 7.32
N ALA A 58 25.90 33.00 6.57
CA ALA A 58 24.87 32.08 7.05
C ALA A 58 25.33 31.35 8.33
N GLY A 59 24.40 31.14 9.26
CA GLY A 59 24.66 30.57 10.59
C GLY A 59 25.48 31.47 11.53
N THR A 60 25.86 32.67 11.12
CA THR A 60 26.67 33.60 11.94
C THR A 60 25.80 34.73 12.47
N ALA A 61 25.68 34.81 13.79
CA ALA A 61 24.90 35.84 14.47
C ALA A 61 25.51 37.24 14.28
N PHE A 62 24.68 38.23 13.96
CA PHE A 62 25.06 39.64 13.86
C PHE A 62 24.07 40.56 14.59
N THR A 63 24.54 41.73 15.03
CA THR A 63 23.71 42.70 15.76
C THR A 63 23.12 43.75 14.83
N VAL A 64 21.80 44.00 14.98
CA VAL A 64 21.10 45.14 14.39
C VAL A 64 20.58 46.01 15.52
N THR A 65 20.65 47.34 15.39
CA THR A 65 20.11 48.27 16.39
C THR A 65 18.97 49.09 15.79
N ALA A 66 17.81 49.03 16.44
CA ALA A 66 16.67 49.90 16.19
C ALA A 66 16.84 51.23 16.94
N TYR A 67 16.52 52.33 16.26
CA TYR A 67 16.53 53.68 16.81
C TYR A 67 15.15 54.33 16.62
N ALA A 68 14.60 54.87 17.70
CA ALA A 68 13.44 55.76 17.64
C ALA A 68 13.92 57.20 17.35
N VAL A 69 13.46 57.78 16.25
CA VAL A 69 14.00 59.06 15.74
C VAL A 69 12.92 60.08 15.38
N ASP A 70 13.24 61.36 15.51
CA ASP A 70 12.40 62.47 15.03
C ASP A 70 12.39 62.56 13.48
N THR A 71 11.69 63.54 12.92
CA THR A 71 11.58 63.73 11.46
C THR A 71 12.91 64.09 10.79
N ASN A 72 13.92 64.46 11.59
CA ASN A 72 15.24 64.89 11.17
C ASN A 72 16.31 63.85 11.56
N PHE A 73 15.90 62.60 11.84
CA PHE A 73 16.76 61.49 12.23
C PHE A 73 17.57 61.67 13.53
N ASN A 74 17.16 62.58 14.41
CA ASN A 74 17.75 62.70 15.76
C ASN A 74 17.18 61.60 16.67
N VAL A 75 18.04 60.92 17.43
CA VAL A 75 17.62 59.86 18.37
C VAL A 75 16.84 60.46 19.54
N VAL A 76 15.58 60.03 19.71
CA VAL A 76 14.70 60.49 20.77
C VAL A 76 14.94 59.65 22.01
N SER A 77 15.87 60.11 22.86
CA SER A 77 16.30 59.35 24.05
C SER A 77 15.22 59.10 25.10
N THR A 78 14.12 59.85 25.05
CA THR A 78 12.92 59.66 25.89
C THR A 78 11.88 58.73 25.28
N ALA A 79 12.12 58.17 24.09
CA ALA A 79 11.21 57.23 23.46
C ALA A 79 11.22 55.88 24.20
N ALA A 80 10.02 55.39 24.51
CA ALA A 80 9.78 54.14 25.23
C ALA A 80 8.73 53.29 24.50
N GLY A 81 8.75 51.99 24.77
CA GLY A 81 7.91 50.99 24.10
C GLY A 81 8.73 49.74 23.76
N THR A 82 8.08 48.74 23.20
CA THR A 82 8.71 47.50 22.73
C THR A 82 8.82 47.49 21.20
N VAL A 83 9.99 47.11 20.70
CA VAL A 83 10.25 46.85 19.27
C VAL A 83 10.59 45.37 19.12
N SER A 84 10.13 44.72 18.07
CA SER A 84 10.69 43.48 17.52
C SER A 84 11.26 43.75 16.14
N VAL A 85 12.01 42.81 15.58
CA VAL A 85 12.45 42.85 14.18
C VAL A 85 11.91 41.62 13.48
N THR A 86 11.51 41.78 12.22
CA THR A 86 11.22 40.67 11.30
C THR A 86 12.15 40.74 10.09
N THR A 87 12.67 39.61 9.61
CA THR A 87 13.51 39.56 8.39
C THR A 87 12.69 39.17 7.14
N THR A 88 13.38 38.97 6.01
CA THR A 88 12.84 38.30 4.82
C THR A 88 13.58 37.01 4.47
N ASP A 89 14.52 36.55 5.31
CA ASP A 89 15.07 35.19 5.23
C ASP A 89 13.98 34.21 5.72
N PRO A 90 13.44 33.32 4.86
CA PRO A 90 12.32 32.46 5.23
C PRO A 90 12.68 31.37 6.25
N ASN A 91 13.97 31.20 6.57
CA ASN A 91 14.48 30.11 7.41
C ASN A 91 15.10 30.59 8.73
N ASP A 92 15.19 31.90 9.00
CA ASP A 92 15.79 32.41 10.23
C ASP A 92 14.80 32.52 11.41
N ILE A 93 15.34 32.70 12.62
CA ILE A 93 14.52 32.74 13.85
C ILE A 93 14.45 34.19 14.31
N GLU A 94 13.26 34.76 14.20
CA GLU A 94 12.99 36.16 14.48
C GLU A 94 13.32 36.53 15.94
N PRO A 95 14.06 37.62 16.18
CA PRO A 95 14.50 37.99 17.51
C PRO A 95 13.33 38.50 18.37
N GLY A 96 13.26 38.01 19.61
CA GLY A 96 12.24 38.42 20.57
C GLY A 96 12.21 39.93 20.83
N ALA A 97 11.02 40.46 21.12
CA ALA A 97 10.80 41.89 21.33
C ALA A 97 11.63 42.43 22.51
N ALA A 98 12.28 43.58 22.29
CA ALA A 98 13.09 44.30 23.26
C ALA A 98 12.49 45.68 23.57
N ALA A 99 12.68 46.16 24.80
CA ALA A 99 12.28 47.51 25.19
C ALA A 99 13.29 48.56 24.69
N LEU A 100 12.79 49.71 24.24
CA LEU A 100 13.63 50.87 23.92
C LEU A 100 14.24 51.44 25.21
N VAL A 101 15.57 51.44 25.28
CA VAL A 101 16.37 52.05 26.35
C VAL A 101 17.12 53.23 25.75
N SER A 102 16.93 54.44 26.29
CA SER A 102 17.49 55.67 25.72
C SER A 102 17.17 55.86 24.22
N GLY A 103 15.97 55.45 23.79
CA GLY A 103 15.52 55.51 22.39
C GLY A 103 16.10 54.43 21.46
N GLN A 104 16.74 53.39 22.00
CA GLN A 104 17.45 52.36 21.21
C GLN A 104 17.13 50.94 21.71
N ALA A 105 17.16 49.95 20.82
CA ALA A 105 17.10 48.53 21.17
C ALA A 105 17.96 47.71 20.19
N SER A 106 18.74 46.75 20.68
CA SER A 106 19.60 45.89 19.86
C SER A 106 19.08 44.47 19.80
N PHE A 107 19.13 43.88 18.61
CA PHE A 107 18.62 42.55 18.28
C PHE A 107 19.74 41.73 17.66
N THR A 108 19.71 40.41 17.87
CA THR A 108 20.67 39.47 17.27
C THR A 108 19.94 38.67 16.20
N ILE A 109 20.37 38.82 14.94
CA ILE A 109 19.83 38.10 13.78
C ILE A 109 20.84 37.01 13.40
N THR A 110 20.38 35.80 13.09
CA THR A 110 21.25 34.69 12.68
C THR A 110 20.70 34.09 11.38
N PRO A 111 21.02 34.69 10.21
CA PRO A 111 20.43 34.31 8.95
C PRO A 111 20.84 32.88 8.58
N GLN A 112 19.91 32.09 8.06
CA GLN A 112 20.17 30.70 7.69
C GLN A 112 20.41 30.54 6.19
N THR A 113 19.84 31.43 5.38
CA THR A 113 19.83 31.33 3.92
C THR A 113 20.80 32.31 3.28
N ALA A 114 21.70 31.82 2.44
CA ALA A 114 22.58 32.67 1.62
C ALA A 114 21.78 33.38 0.51
N SER A 115 22.02 34.68 0.34
CA SER A 115 21.32 35.53 -0.63
C SER A 115 22.28 36.59 -1.18
N SER A 116 22.56 36.53 -2.49
CA SER A 116 23.41 37.49 -3.20
C SER A 116 22.69 38.78 -3.58
N THR A 117 21.34 38.76 -3.65
CA THR A 117 20.49 39.96 -3.67
C THR A 117 20.30 40.56 -2.27
N GLY A 118 20.59 39.77 -1.23
CA GLY A 118 20.43 40.12 0.17
C GLY A 118 19.01 39.90 0.71
N TRP A 119 18.89 40.01 2.03
CA TRP A 119 17.64 40.05 2.78
C TRP A 119 17.42 41.44 3.36
N THR A 120 16.20 41.74 3.81
CA THR A 120 15.85 42.98 4.51
C THR A 120 15.35 42.68 5.91
N ALA A 121 15.54 43.63 6.83
CA ALA A 121 14.96 43.60 8.17
C ALA A 121 13.97 44.76 8.33
N THR A 122 12.85 44.54 9.02
CA THR A 122 11.81 45.55 9.28
C THR A 122 11.53 45.59 10.79
N PRO A 123 11.51 46.77 11.43
CA PRO A 123 11.09 46.87 12.82
C PRO A 123 9.56 46.77 12.93
N ALA A 124 9.07 46.21 14.02
CA ALA A 124 7.65 46.14 14.34
C ALA A 124 7.42 46.56 15.80
N GLY A 125 6.29 47.22 16.09
CA GLY A 125 6.12 47.94 17.35
C GLY A 125 6.92 49.25 17.38
N GLY A 126 7.23 49.76 18.57
CA GLY A 126 7.90 51.05 18.73
C GLY A 126 7.07 52.27 18.27
N PRO A 127 7.65 53.48 18.36
CA PRO A 127 6.97 54.72 17.97
C PRO A 127 7.10 55.02 16.46
N GLY A 128 6.01 55.55 15.90
CA GLY A 128 6.01 56.14 14.56
C GLY A 128 6.10 55.12 13.41
N THR A 129 6.45 55.63 12.22
CA THR A 129 6.55 54.83 10.99
C THR A 129 7.71 53.85 11.07
N GLN A 130 7.45 52.59 10.77
CA GLN A 130 8.47 51.55 10.70
C GLN A 130 9.21 51.59 9.36
N VAL A 131 10.54 51.56 9.38
CA VAL A 131 11.37 51.67 8.17
C VAL A 131 12.19 50.40 7.96
N THR A 132 11.84 49.65 6.91
CA THR A 132 12.60 48.50 6.41
C THR A 132 14.01 48.91 6.00
N SER A 133 15.00 48.07 6.31
CA SER A 133 16.40 48.28 5.97
C SER A 133 16.65 48.21 4.46
N SER A 134 17.77 48.79 4.03
CA SER A 134 18.42 48.36 2.79
C SER A 134 18.79 46.87 2.87
N ALA A 135 18.87 46.19 1.72
CA ALA A 135 19.21 44.78 1.67
C ALA A 135 20.64 44.51 2.15
N TYR A 136 20.83 43.45 2.95
CA TYR A 136 22.12 42.96 3.41
C TYR A 136 22.42 41.60 2.77
N VAL A 137 23.58 41.49 2.10
CA VAL A 137 24.03 40.24 1.46
C VAL A 137 24.35 39.22 2.55
N VAL A 138 23.95 37.96 2.34
CA VAL A 138 24.36 36.83 3.18
C VAL A 138 25.13 35.83 2.32
N ASN A 139 26.40 35.61 2.66
CA ASN A 139 27.23 34.60 2.01
C ASN A 139 27.00 33.22 2.64
N ALA A 140 27.16 32.16 1.85
CA ALA A 140 27.28 30.81 2.38
C ALA A 140 28.55 30.69 3.26
N GLY A 141 28.53 29.76 4.22
CA GLY A 141 29.70 29.40 5.01
C GLY A 141 30.76 28.61 4.22
N ALA A 142 31.75 28.06 4.91
CA ALA A 142 32.71 27.15 4.30
C ALA A 142 32.04 25.82 3.91
N THR A 143 32.48 25.21 2.79
CA THR A 143 31.97 23.90 2.33
C THR A 143 32.18 22.85 3.40
N SER A 144 31.09 22.16 3.78
CA SER A 144 31.12 21.06 4.75
C SER A 144 30.50 19.77 4.21
N LYS A 145 29.76 19.84 3.11
CA LYS A 145 28.99 18.72 2.53
C LYS A 145 29.10 18.72 0.99
N LEU A 146 29.07 17.53 0.41
CA LEU A 146 28.75 17.30 -1.00
C LEU A 146 27.35 16.68 -1.08
N LEU A 147 26.41 17.39 -1.70
CA LEU A 147 24.99 17.05 -1.72
C LEU A 147 24.57 16.58 -3.11
N SER A 148 24.17 15.31 -3.22
CA SER A 148 23.57 14.74 -4.44
C SER A 148 22.08 15.05 -4.53
N VAL A 149 21.62 15.56 -5.67
CA VAL A 149 20.22 15.91 -5.97
C VAL A 149 19.79 15.16 -7.24
N LEU A 150 18.69 14.41 -7.14
CA LEU A 150 18.16 13.55 -8.20
C LEU A 150 17.09 14.26 -9.06
N PRO A 151 16.72 13.70 -10.23
CA PRO A 151 15.52 14.13 -10.95
C PRO A 151 14.28 14.11 -10.04
N GLY A 152 13.35 15.05 -10.23
CA GLY A 152 12.19 15.25 -9.36
C GLY A 152 12.47 16.05 -8.08
N GLN A 153 13.74 16.17 -7.68
CA GLN A 153 14.14 16.93 -6.48
C GLN A 153 14.59 18.36 -6.81
N SER A 154 14.66 19.21 -5.78
CA SER A 154 15.18 20.58 -5.88
C SER A 154 15.92 20.97 -4.61
N LEU A 155 17.09 21.60 -4.77
CA LEU A 155 17.84 22.21 -3.68
C LEU A 155 17.17 23.51 -3.24
N GLN A 156 16.84 23.62 -1.95
CA GLN A 156 16.51 24.86 -1.28
C GLN A 156 17.63 25.24 -0.31
N GLN A 157 18.12 26.47 -0.43
CA GLN A 157 19.16 26.99 0.45
C GLN A 157 18.61 27.17 1.87
N GLY A 158 19.45 26.96 2.89
CA GLY A 158 19.06 26.92 4.30
C GLY A 158 18.48 25.58 4.77
N THR A 159 17.90 24.76 3.88
CA THR A 159 17.10 23.56 4.28
C THR A 159 17.51 22.25 3.61
N GLY A 160 18.13 22.28 2.42
CA GLY A 160 18.63 21.08 1.73
C GLY A 160 17.73 20.62 0.58
N VAL A 161 17.48 19.31 0.48
CA VAL A 161 16.77 18.74 -0.68
C VAL A 161 15.26 18.65 -0.41
N THR A 162 14.47 19.13 -1.38
CA THR A 162 13.01 19.06 -1.38
C THR A 162 12.53 18.25 -2.59
N GLY A 163 11.32 17.67 -2.49
CA GLY A 163 10.76 16.80 -3.52
C GLY A 163 11.20 15.34 -3.41
N ALA A 164 10.40 14.44 -3.97
CA ALA A 164 10.73 13.02 -4.11
C ALA A 164 11.70 12.82 -5.28
N ALA A 165 12.59 11.83 -5.17
CA ALA A 165 13.36 11.39 -6.32
C ALA A 165 12.43 10.66 -7.30
N ALA A 166 12.42 11.09 -8.56
CA ALA A 166 11.70 10.40 -9.61
C ALA A 166 12.35 9.04 -9.90
N SER A 167 11.52 8.04 -10.19
CA SER A 167 12.00 6.73 -10.62
C SER A 167 12.64 6.82 -12.00
N GLN A 168 13.51 5.85 -12.32
CA GLN A 168 14.25 5.79 -13.58
C GLN A 168 13.88 4.51 -14.34
N LEU A 169 13.99 4.56 -15.67
CA LEU A 169 13.90 3.38 -16.51
C LEU A 169 15.28 2.69 -16.59
N PRO A 170 15.35 1.33 -16.58
CA PRO A 170 16.57 0.59 -16.89
C PRO A 170 17.27 1.12 -18.14
N ASP A 171 18.61 1.19 -18.11
CA ASP A 171 19.43 1.60 -19.25
C ASP A 171 19.06 2.97 -19.86
N THR A 172 18.43 3.85 -19.09
CA THR A 172 18.04 5.20 -19.51
C THR A 172 18.91 6.24 -18.81
N PRO A 173 19.58 7.15 -19.54
CA PRO A 173 20.49 8.12 -18.94
C PRO A 173 19.72 9.28 -18.29
N PHE A 174 20.04 9.58 -17.03
CA PHE A 174 19.47 10.70 -16.27
C PHE A 174 20.57 11.59 -15.67
N THR A 175 20.20 12.78 -15.18
CA THR A 175 21.15 13.75 -14.63
C THR A 175 21.06 13.81 -13.11
N VAL A 176 22.21 13.65 -12.45
CA VAL A 176 22.40 13.92 -11.02
C VAL A 176 23.18 15.21 -10.86
N TYR A 177 22.70 16.12 -10.03
CA TYR A 177 23.44 17.33 -9.66
C TYR A 177 24.18 17.10 -8.32
N VAL A 178 25.39 17.63 -8.22
CA VAL A 178 26.21 17.60 -7.00
C VAL A 178 26.55 19.03 -6.62
N TYR A 179 26.16 19.44 -5.42
CA TYR A 179 26.44 20.77 -4.88
C TYR A 179 27.43 20.70 -3.72
N ALA A 180 28.43 21.57 -3.74
CA ALA A 180 29.25 21.88 -2.58
C ALA A 180 28.49 22.87 -1.70
N VAL A 181 28.12 22.45 -0.49
CA VAL A 181 27.29 23.23 0.42
C VAL A 181 27.88 23.36 1.83
N ASP A 182 27.50 24.45 2.51
CA ASP A 182 27.87 24.69 3.90
C ASP A 182 27.08 23.80 4.88
N ALA A 183 27.23 24.04 6.18
CA ALA A 183 26.55 23.26 7.21
C ALA A 183 25.00 23.34 7.10
N LEU A 184 24.48 24.44 6.55
CA LEU A 184 23.07 24.79 6.41
C LEU A 184 22.56 24.59 4.97
N TYR A 185 23.29 23.83 4.15
CA TYR A 185 22.94 23.52 2.76
C TYR A 185 22.92 24.72 1.80
N ASN A 186 23.56 25.84 2.12
CA ASN A 186 23.77 26.94 1.17
C ASN A 186 24.89 26.59 0.19
N VAL A 187 24.72 26.93 -1.10
CA VAL A 187 25.70 26.65 -2.15
C VAL A 187 26.92 27.55 -1.99
N VAL A 188 28.09 26.92 -1.80
CA VAL A 188 29.37 27.62 -1.69
C VAL A 188 29.89 27.88 -3.09
N ALA A 189 29.36 28.93 -3.74
CA ALA A 189 29.62 29.21 -5.15
C ALA A 189 31.10 29.43 -5.52
N SER A 190 31.95 29.74 -4.54
CA SER A 190 33.41 29.86 -4.66
C SER A 190 34.15 28.51 -4.59
N GLN A 191 33.48 27.41 -4.26
CA GLN A 191 34.09 26.08 -4.18
C GLN A 191 34.36 25.53 -5.58
N GLY A 192 35.64 25.39 -5.90
CA GLY A 192 36.13 24.63 -7.05
C GLY A 192 36.69 23.25 -6.65
N GLY A 193 37.47 22.66 -7.54
CA GLY A 193 38.03 21.31 -7.37
C GLY A 193 37.21 20.24 -8.08
N THR A 194 37.70 19.00 -8.06
CA THR A 194 37.12 17.88 -8.81
C THR A 194 36.35 16.96 -7.88
N VAL A 195 35.13 16.61 -8.28
CA VAL A 195 34.23 15.68 -7.59
C VAL A 195 33.99 14.43 -8.44
N ALA A 196 33.83 13.28 -7.77
CA ALA A 196 33.51 12.00 -8.39
C ALA A 196 32.23 11.42 -7.78
N LEU A 197 31.36 10.88 -8.63
CA LEU A 197 30.15 10.17 -8.22
C LEU A 197 30.46 8.68 -7.98
N SER A 198 29.55 8.02 -7.26
CA SER A 198 29.46 6.58 -7.05
C SER A 198 27.98 6.20 -6.94
N SER A 199 27.62 4.97 -7.30
CA SER A 199 26.26 4.41 -7.16
C SER A 199 26.30 3.13 -6.34
N THR A 200 25.19 2.77 -5.70
CA THR A 200 25.00 1.46 -5.06
C THR A 200 24.57 0.38 -6.04
N ASP A 201 24.15 0.73 -7.27
CA ASP A 201 23.96 -0.25 -8.35
C ASP A 201 25.33 -0.74 -8.84
N PRO A 202 25.65 -2.05 -8.74
CA PRO A 202 26.91 -2.60 -9.24
C PRO A 202 27.06 -2.58 -10.77
N ALA A 203 25.98 -2.34 -11.53
CA ALA A 203 26.00 -2.21 -12.98
C ALA A 203 26.03 -0.74 -13.46
N ALA A 204 25.92 0.24 -12.56
CA ALA A 204 25.78 1.64 -12.94
C ALA A 204 27.01 2.19 -13.68
N THR A 205 26.73 2.91 -14.76
CA THR A 205 27.72 3.71 -15.50
C THR A 205 27.40 5.18 -15.31
N TYR A 206 28.43 5.99 -15.07
CA TYR A 206 28.27 7.42 -14.82
C TYR A 206 29.43 8.22 -15.41
N SER A 207 29.21 9.52 -15.61
CA SER A 207 30.22 10.43 -16.14
C SER A 207 31.52 10.39 -15.31
N PRO A 208 32.69 10.55 -15.94
CA PRO A 208 33.97 10.74 -15.23
C PRO A 208 33.90 11.90 -14.24
N ALA A 209 34.87 11.96 -13.33
CA ALA A 209 34.95 13.02 -12.31
C ALA A 209 34.89 14.43 -12.92
N GLN A 210 34.04 15.29 -12.37
CA GLN A 210 33.71 16.62 -12.89
C GLN A 210 34.32 17.74 -12.03
N THR A 211 34.60 18.90 -12.62
CA THR A 211 35.06 20.07 -11.86
C THR A 211 33.85 20.90 -11.41
N LEU A 212 33.83 21.31 -10.14
CA LEU A 212 32.81 22.20 -9.60
C LEU A 212 32.92 23.59 -10.25
N ALA A 213 31.83 24.06 -10.86
CA ALA A 213 31.64 25.39 -11.39
C ALA A 213 30.48 26.07 -10.63
N GLY A 214 30.74 27.25 -10.06
CA GLY A 214 29.76 27.94 -9.21
C GLY A 214 29.31 27.11 -8.00
N GLY A 215 30.20 26.29 -7.43
CA GLY A 215 29.87 25.36 -6.35
C GLY A 215 29.05 24.13 -6.77
N SER A 216 28.89 23.86 -8.07
CA SER A 216 28.04 22.77 -8.58
C SER A 216 28.70 21.96 -9.71
N ALA A 217 28.29 20.71 -9.88
CA ALA A 217 28.59 19.88 -11.04
C ALA A 217 27.38 18.99 -11.40
N SER A 218 27.33 18.50 -12.63
CA SER A 218 26.31 17.53 -13.08
C SER A 218 26.96 16.28 -13.66
N PHE A 219 26.33 15.13 -13.39
CA PHE A 219 26.75 13.82 -13.88
C PHE A 219 25.60 13.19 -14.64
N THR A 220 25.87 12.62 -15.81
CA THR A 220 24.94 11.66 -16.43
C THR A 220 25.18 10.30 -15.79
N VAL A 221 24.10 9.66 -15.35
CA VAL A 221 24.08 8.31 -14.75
C VAL A 221 23.17 7.42 -15.57
N ARG A 222 23.51 6.15 -15.68
CA ARG A 222 22.74 5.07 -16.30
C ARG A 222 22.88 3.84 -15.41
N ASP A 223 21.82 3.50 -14.70
CA ASP A 223 21.73 2.27 -13.90
C ASP A 223 21.18 1.13 -14.77
N GLY A 224 21.50 -0.11 -14.38
CA GLY A 224 21.11 -1.32 -15.10
C GLY A 224 19.86 -2.00 -14.53
N PRO A 225 20.01 -2.89 -13.53
CA PRO A 225 18.94 -3.75 -13.04
C PRO A 225 17.84 -3.00 -12.27
N ILE A 226 16.63 -3.57 -12.33
CA ILE A 226 15.46 -3.18 -11.54
C ILE A 226 15.81 -3.29 -10.05
N GLY A 227 15.65 -2.20 -9.29
CA GLY A 227 16.05 -2.16 -7.89
C GLY A 227 15.77 -0.83 -7.20
N ILE A 228 16.34 -0.67 -6.01
CA ILE A 228 16.37 0.60 -5.26
C ILE A 228 17.84 0.97 -5.09
N TRP A 229 18.23 2.15 -5.58
CA TRP A 229 19.62 2.58 -5.61
C TRP A 229 19.81 3.97 -4.97
N GLN A 230 21.05 4.30 -4.65
CA GLN A 230 21.49 5.60 -4.13
C GLN A 230 22.80 6.01 -4.81
N VAL A 231 23.00 7.32 -4.98
CA VAL A 231 24.26 7.90 -5.47
C VAL A 231 24.94 8.76 -4.41
N SER A 232 26.26 8.82 -4.43
CA SER A 232 27.08 9.56 -3.44
C SER A 232 28.27 10.22 -4.12
N ALA A 233 28.64 11.42 -3.64
CA ALA A 233 29.68 12.25 -4.24
C ALA A 233 30.85 12.51 -3.29
N THR A 234 32.08 12.43 -3.82
CA THR A 234 33.33 12.64 -3.07
C THR A 234 34.28 13.57 -3.83
N GLY A 235 35.35 14.04 -3.21
CA GLY A 235 36.46 14.73 -3.88
C GLY A 235 36.87 16.08 -3.30
N VAL A 236 35.99 16.77 -2.56
CA VAL A 236 36.33 18.01 -1.85
C VAL A 236 36.88 17.68 -0.45
N PRO A 237 38.14 18.06 -0.12
CA PRO A 237 38.71 17.80 1.20
C PRO A 237 37.91 18.45 2.33
N GLY A 238 37.64 17.71 3.40
CA GLY A 238 36.87 18.18 4.56
C GLY A 238 35.34 18.19 4.38
N ALA A 239 34.82 17.98 3.17
CA ALA A 239 33.39 17.86 2.94
C ALA A 239 32.91 16.41 3.14
N THR A 240 31.83 16.22 3.90
CA THR A 240 31.17 14.91 4.03
C THR A 240 30.28 14.63 2.83
N SER A 241 30.28 13.39 2.33
CA SER A 241 29.28 12.97 1.33
C SER A 241 27.90 12.91 2.00
N VAL A 242 26.90 13.52 1.37
CA VAL A 242 25.48 13.31 1.69
C VAL A 242 24.90 12.47 0.55
N PRO A 243 24.66 11.16 0.76
CA PRO A 243 24.02 10.30 -0.22
C PRO A 243 22.65 10.85 -0.65
N SER A 244 22.24 10.55 -1.88
CA SER A 244 20.89 10.83 -2.33
C SER A 244 19.85 10.08 -1.49
N SER A 245 18.60 10.52 -1.54
CA SER A 245 17.46 9.65 -1.23
C SER A 245 17.54 8.36 -2.07
N PRO A 246 17.06 7.21 -1.56
CA PRO A 246 16.83 6.04 -2.39
C PRO A 246 15.82 6.34 -3.51
N TYR A 247 16.07 5.81 -4.70
CA TYR A 247 15.19 5.92 -5.86
C TYR A 247 15.04 4.57 -6.55
N TYR A 248 13.93 4.39 -7.27
CA TYR A 248 13.65 3.14 -7.98
C TYR A 248 14.19 3.17 -9.40
N VAL A 249 14.74 2.05 -9.84
CA VAL A 249 14.81 1.70 -11.26
C VAL A 249 13.71 0.68 -11.51
N SER A 250 12.76 0.98 -12.40
CA SER A 250 11.64 0.09 -12.71
C SER A 250 11.28 0.11 -14.20
N GLN A 251 10.79 -1.03 -14.70
CA GLN A 251 10.42 -1.21 -16.11
C GLN A 251 9.25 -0.29 -16.50
N ALA A 252 9.11 -0.03 -17.80
CA ALA A 252 8.02 0.79 -18.31
C ALA A 252 6.66 0.10 -18.09
N ILE A 253 5.66 0.88 -17.65
CA ILE A 253 4.26 0.43 -17.58
C ILE A 253 3.50 0.80 -18.87
N SER A 254 2.50 0.01 -19.24
CA SER A 254 1.58 0.35 -20.34
C SER A 254 0.17 -0.22 -20.13
N THR A 255 -0.85 0.47 -20.61
CA THR A 255 -2.22 -0.06 -20.74
C THR A 255 -2.27 -1.08 -21.87
N VAL A 256 -2.67 -2.32 -21.56
CA VAL A 256 -2.77 -3.44 -22.52
C VAL A 256 -4.21 -3.86 -22.82
N ALA A 257 -5.17 -3.48 -21.98
CA ALA A 257 -6.60 -3.56 -22.28
C ALA A 257 -7.40 -2.55 -21.44
N GLY A 258 -8.65 -2.28 -21.86
CA GLY A 258 -9.50 -1.26 -21.25
C GLY A 258 -9.18 0.14 -21.78
N ASN A 259 -10.21 0.87 -22.19
CA ASN A 259 -10.10 2.25 -22.68
C ASN A 259 -10.27 3.31 -21.57
N GLY A 260 -10.69 2.92 -20.36
CA GLY A 260 -11.05 3.81 -19.25
C GLY A 260 -12.56 3.90 -18.95
N SER A 261 -13.40 3.30 -19.79
CA SER A 261 -14.86 3.29 -19.65
C SER A 261 -15.40 1.91 -19.25
N VAL A 262 -16.56 1.93 -18.59
CA VAL A 262 -17.41 0.77 -18.30
C VAL A 262 -18.22 0.34 -19.54
N GLY A 263 -18.70 -0.91 -19.57
CA GLY A 263 -19.71 -1.38 -20.53
C GLY A 263 -19.40 -2.70 -21.26
N ARG A 264 -20.44 -3.28 -21.89
CA ARG A 264 -20.35 -4.46 -22.76
C ARG A 264 -20.14 -4.04 -24.22
N GLY A 265 -18.91 -4.13 -24.71
CA GLY A 265 -18.56 -3.79 -26.10
C GLY A 265 -17.09 -4.06 -26.44
N GLY A 266 -16.68 -3.76 -27.67
CA GLY A 266 -15.29 -3.93 -28.14
C GLY A 266 -14.89 -5.35 -28.54
N ASP A 267 -15.83 -6.29 -28.59
CA ASP A 267 -15.58 -7.67 -29.01
C ASP A 267 -15.16 -7.77 -30.48
N GLY A 268 -14.11 -8.55 -30.74
CA GLY A 268 -13.42 -8.62 -32.03
C GLY A 268 -12.50 -7.43 -32.33
N GLY A 269 -12.47 -6.41 -31.47
CA GLY A 269 -11.63 -5.21 -31.62
C GLY A 269 -10.37 -5.23 -30.73
N PRO A 270 -9.48 -4.22 -30.89
CA PRO A 270 -8.32 -4.05 -30.03
C PRO A 270 -8.71 -3.88 -28.56
N ALA A 271 -8.07 -4.64 -27.68
CA ALA A 271 -8.41 -4.68 -26.26
C ALA A 271 -8.21 -3.33 -25.53
N THR A 272 -7.27 -2.50 -25.99
CA THR A 272 -7.05 -1.12 -25.51
C THR A 272 -8.16 -0.14 -25.93
N ALA A 273 -8.97 -0.49 -26.93
CA ALA A 273 -10.15 0.27 -27.35
C ALA A 273 -11.46 -0.23 -26.73
N ALA A 274 -11.47 -1.44 -26.16
CA ALA A 274 -12.65 -2.04 -25.54
C ALA A 274 -12.94 -1.42 -24.15
N PRO A 275 -14.22 -1.21 -23.77
CA PRO A 275 -14.59 -0.96 -22.38
C PRO A 275 -14.36 -2.23 -21.55
N ILE A 276 -13.58 -2.10 -20.47
CA ILE A 276 -13.38 -3.15 -19.46
C ILE A 276 -13.47 -2.44 -18.12
N GLY A 277 -14.70 -2.27 -17.63
CA GLY A 277 -14.96 -1.59 -16.38
C GLY A 277 -14.60 -2.46 -15.19
N LEU A 278 -14.00 -1.85 -14.16
CA LEU A 278 -13.71 -2.50 -12.89
C LEU A 278 -13.00 -3.88 -13.08
N PRO A 279 -11.83 -3.94 -13.78
CA PRO A 279 -11.09 -5.18 -14.00
C PRO A 279 -10.63 -5.77 -12.68
N PHE A 280 -11.35 -6.79 -12.21
CA PHE A 280 -11.24 -7.26 -10.83
C PHE A 280 -10.18 -8.33 -10.65
N ASP A 281 -10.18 -9.36 -11.50
CA ASP A 281 -9.23 -10.47 -11.43
C ASP A 281 -8.72 -10.88 -12.82
N ILE A 282 -7.52 -11.46 -12.87
CA ILE A 282 -6.78 -11.74 -14.11
C ILE A 282 -6.14 -13.13 -14.04
N ALA A 283 -6.28 -13.93 -15.10
CA ALA A 283 -5.59 -15.22 -15.23
C ALA A 283 -4.98 -15.41 -16.62
N ASN A 284 -3.76 -15.95 -16.70
CA ASN A 284 -3.12 -16.25 -17.98
C ASN A 284 -3.84 -17.40 -18.71
N ASP A 285 -3.89 -17.38 -20.04
CA ASP A 285 -4.47 -18.47 -20.84
C ASP A 285 -3.46 -19.57 -21.24
N GLY A 286 -2.18 -19.42 -20.88
CA GLY A 286 -1.09 -20.32 -21.25
C GLY A 286 -0.60 -20.19 -22.71
N ALA A 287 -1.32 -19.46 -23.56
CA ALA A 287 -1.03 -19.21 -24.99
C ALA A 287 -0.51 -17.77 -25.26
N GLY A 288 -0.25 -17.00 -24.20
CA GLY A 288 0.25 -15.62 -24.26
C GLY A 288 -0.85 -14.55 -24.21
N GLY A 289 -2.11 -14.95 -24.20
CA GLY A 289 -3.24 -14.10 -23.83
C GLY A 289 -3.56 -14.22 -22.34
N TYR A 290 -4.75 -13.75 -21.96
CA TYR A 290 -5.23 -13.76 -20.59
C TYR A 290 -6.74 -13.53 -20.52
N TYR A 291 -7.37 -14.02 -19.46
CA TYR A 291 -8.73 -13.69 -19.08
C TYR A 291 -8.72 -12.55 -18.06
N VAL A 292 -9.71 -11.67 -18.14
CA VAL A 292 -9.94 -10.60 -17.15
C VAL A 292 -11.45 -10.46 -16.88
N SER A 293 -11.82 -10.36 -15.60
CA SER A 293 -13.21 -10.10 -15.22
C SER A 293 -13.56 -8.62 -15.21
N SER A 294 -14.59 -8.24 -15.97
CA SER A 294 -15.19 -6.90 -15.98
C SER A 294 -16.35 -6.90 -14.96
N ALA A 295 -16.09 -6.39 -13.76
CA ALA A 295 -17.04 -6.49 -12.64
C ALA A 295 -18.21 -5.49 -12.74
N ASP A 296 -18.08 -4.46 -13.57
CA ASP A 296 -19.12 -3.48 -13.91
C ASP A 296 -20.34 -4.11 -14.60
N VAL A 297 -20.12 -5.14 -15.43
CA VAL A 297 -21.16 -5.77 -16.26
C VAL A 297 -21.17 -7.30 -16.17
N TYR A 298 -20.48 -7.87 -15.18
CA TYR A 298 -20.43 -9.31 -14.86
C TYR A 298 -20.08 -10.21 -16.05
N VAL A 299 -18.98 -9.90 -16.74
CA VAL A 299 -18.41 -10.75 -17.80
C VAL A 299 -16.96 -11.11 -17.52
N VAL A 300 -16.53 -12.26 -18.03
CA VAL A 300 -15.11 -12.56 -18.24
C VAL A 300 -14.80 -12.28 -19.71
N ARG A 301 -13.82 -11.40 -19.96
CA ARG A 301 -13.24 -11.17 -21.29
C ARG A 301 -12.05 -12.10 -21.49
N HIS A 302 -11.87 -12.63 -22.69
CA HIS A 302 -10.60 -13.19 -23.15
C HIS A 302 -9.87 -12.14 -23.98
N ILE A 303 -8.65 -11.80 -23.59
CA ILE A 303 -7.74 -10.98 -24.36
C ILE A 303 -6.69 -11.89 -24.97
N THR A 304 -6.77 -12.07 -26.29
CA THR A 304 -5.85 -12.93 -27.05
C THR A 304 -4.41 -12.39 -27.02
N SER A 305 -3.43 -13.24 -27.31
CA SER A 305 -2.02 -12.84 -27.50
C SER A 305 -1.81 -11.81 -28.63
N GLY A 306 -2.75 -11.72 -29.58
CA GLY A 306 -2.80 -10.67 -30.60
C GLY A 306 -3.43 -9.34 -30.14
N GLY A 307 -3.79 -9.21 -28.86
CA GLY A 307 -4.39 -7.98 -28.32
C GLY A 307 -5.84 -7.74 -28.71
N VAL A 308 -6.57 -8.77 -29.15
CA VAL A 308 -8.02 -8.69 -29.46
C VAL A 308 -8.84 -9.10 -28.24
N SER A 309 -9.88 -8.31 -27.91
CA SER A 309 -10.86 -8.61 -26.85
C SER A 309 -12.02 -9.45 -27.37
N GLN A 310 -12.52 -10.38 -26.55
CA GLN A 310 -13.78 -11.10 -26.75
C GLN A 310 -14.50 -11.37 -25.42
N THR A 311 -15.83 -11.36 -25.39
CA THR A 311 -16.60 -11.87 -24.25
C THR A 311 -16.54 -13.40 -24.23
N PHE A 312 -16.00 -13.96 -23.14
CA PHE A 312 -15.81 -15.41 -22.97
C PHE A 312 -16.90 -16.05 -22.11
N ALA A 313 -17.30 -15.38 -21.02
CA ALA A 313 -18.35 -15.88 -20.12
C ALA A 313 -19.15 -14.73 -19.48
N GLY A 314 -20.38 -15.03 -19.07
CA GLY A 314 -21.32 -14.07 -18.50
C GLY A 314 -21.98 -13.18 -19.54
N GLY A 315 -22.75 -12.19 -19.07
CA GLY A 315 -23.38 -11.17 -19.91
C GLY A 315 -24.64 -11.59 -20.66
N GLY A 316 -25.00 -12.87 -20.68
CA GLY A 316 -26.23 -13.36 -21.29
C GLY A 316 -27.49 -13.08 -20.46
N SER A 317 -28.65 -13.36 -21.04
CA SER A 317 -29.96 -13.28 -20.40
C SER A 317 -30.42 -14.60 -19.75
N GLY A 318 -29.51 -15.56 -19.57
CA GLY A 318 -29.82 -16.93 -19.17
C GLY A 318 -30.07 -17.87 -20.36
N CYS A 319 -29.92 -19.18 -20.11
CA CYS A 319 -30.12 -20.21 -21.13
C CYS A 319 -31.62 -20.41 -21.43
N ALA A 320 -32.00 -20.41 -22.71
CA ALA A 320 -33.37 -20.74 -23.12
C ALA A 320 -33.76 -22.15 -22.66
N GLY A 321 -34.88 -22.28 -21.94
CA GLY A 321 -35.45 -23.56 -21.49
C GLY A 321 -34.84 -24.17 -20.22
N GLN A 322 -33.82 -23.55 -19.61
CA GLN A 322 -33.32 -23.98 -18.29
C GLN A 322 -34.19 -23.42 -17.16
N THR A 323 -34.42 -24.21 -16.11
CA THR A 323 -35.12 -23.79 -14.88
C THR A 323 -34.16 -23.42 -13.74
N ASN A 324 -32.86 -23.70 -13.89
CA ASN A 324 -31.84 -23.24 -12.93
C ASN A 324 -31.42 -21.79 -13.25
N SER A 325 -31.36 -20.94 -12.22
CA SER A 325 -31.20 -19.48 -12.37
C SER A 325 -29.82 -19.00 -12.83
N VAL A 326 -28.86 -19.91 -13.09
CA VAL A 326 -27.45 -19.59 -13.33
C VAL A 326 -26.88 -20.17 -14.63
N GLY A 327 -27.65 -21.01 -15.33
CA GLY A 327 -27.35 -21.42 -16.69
C GLY A 327 -26.32 -22.54 -16.86
N ASP A 328 -26.31 -23.54 -15.98
CA ASP A 328 -25.46 -24.72 -16.18
C ASP A 328 -25.89 -25.53 -17.42
N GLY A 329 -24.88 -26.02 -18.17
CA GLY A 329 -25.08 -26.85 -19.35
C GLY A 329 -25.34 -26.10 -20.65
N CYS A 330 -25.25 -24.77 -20.68
CA CYS A 330 -25.28 -23.98 -21.91
C CYS A 330 -23.97 -23.19 -22.13
N LEU A 331 -23.90 -22.44 -23.23
CA LEU A 331 -22.73 -21.61 -23.57
C LEU A 331 -22.47 -20.57 -22.47
N ALA A 332 -21.21 -20.40 -22.08
CA ALA A 332 -20.80 -19.50 -21.01
C ALA A 332 -21.19 -18.04 -21.25
N THR A 333 -21.24 -17.59 -22.51
CA THR A 333 -21.72 -16.27 -22.93
C THR A 333 -23.24 -16.07 -22.82
N SER A 334 -24.00 -17.16 -22.64
CA SER A 334 -25.45 -17.11 -22.39
C SER A 334 -25.79 -17.17 -20.89
N ALA A 335 -24.82 -17.50 -20.04
CA ALA A 335 -25.03 -17.61 -18.60
C ALA A 335 -25.09 -16.25 -17.91
N VAL A 336 -25.78 -16.22 -16.77
CA VAL A 336 -25.78 -15.08 -15.84
C VAL A 336 -24.73 -15.34 -14.78
N LEU A 337 -23.79 -14.42 -14.63
CA LEU A 337 -22.80 -14.36 -13.55
C LEU A 337 -23.06 -13.09 -12.73
N ALA A 338 -22.68 -13.06 -11.45
CA ALA A 338 -22.96 -11.91 -10.59
C ALA A 338 -21.93 -11.67 -9.49
N GLY A 339 -21.57 -10.39 -9.30
CA GLY A 339 -20.61 -9.93 -8.30
C GLY A 339 -19.18 -9.83 -8.83
N LEU A 340 -18.22 -9.82 -7.91
CA LEU A 340 -16.80 -9.71 -8.20
C LEU A 340 -16.25 -11.09 -8.64
N LEU A 341 -16.03 -11.26 -9.95
CA LEU A 341 -15.73 -12.55 -10.54
C LEU A 341 -14.22 -12.87 -10.48
N GLY A 342 -13.79 -13.65 -9.50
CA GLY A 342 -12.46 -14.25 -9.50
C GLY A 342 -12.29 -15.23 -10.68
N VAL A 343 -11.12 -15.28 -11.30
CA VAL A 343 -10.85 -16.13 -12.48
C VAL A 343 -9.52 -16.88 -12.34
N ALA A 344 -9.50 -18.15 -12.74
CA ALA A 344 -8.29 -18.95 -12.78
C ALA A 344 -8.36 -19.99 -13.92
N VAL A 345 -7.20 -20.46 -14.40
CA VAL A 345 -7.09 -21.39 -15.53
C VAL A 345 -6.21 -22.58 -15.14
N ASP A 346 -6.61 -23.79 -15.51
CA ASP A 346 -5.83 -24.99 -15.27
C ASP A 346 -4.89 -25.36 -16.44
N GLY A 347 -4.00 -26.34 -16.22
CA GLY A 347 -3.06 -26.83 -17.24
C GLY A 347 -3.70 -27.48 -18.48
N SER A 348 -5.03 -27.59 -18.55
CA SER A 348 -5.80 -28.02 -19.73
C SER A 348 -6.59 -26.88 -20.39
N GLY A 349 -6.41 -25.64 -19.94
CA GLY A 349 -7.10 -24.45 -20.46
C GLY A 349 -8.54 -24.30 -19.98
N ARG A 350 -9.00 -25.08 -18.99
CA ARG A 350 -10.35 -24.92 -18.43
C ARG A 350 -10.36 -23.72 -17.49
N VAL A 351 -11.34 -22.83 -17.70
CA VAL A 351 -11.44 -21.56 -16.97
C VAL A 351 -12.44 -21.71 -15.84
N TYR A 352 -12.00 -21.45 -14.62
CA TYR A 352 -12.79 -21.47 -13.41
C TYR A 352 -13.15 -20.04 -13.00
N ILE A 353 -14.38 -19.84 -12.51
CA ILE A 353 -14.95 -18.53 -12.20
C ILE A 353 -15.62 -18.57 -10.83
N ALA A 354 -15.25 -17.66 -9.93
CA ALA A 354 -15.92 -17.46 -8.65
C ALA A 354 -17.17 -16.57 -8.88
N ASP A 355 -18.34 -17.19 -8.92
CA ASP A 355 -19.62 -16.55 -9.20
C ASP A 355 -20.22 -16.06 -7.87
N GLN A 356 -19.59 -15.00 -7.35
CA GLN A 356 -19.63 -14.56 -5.96
C GLN A 356 -21.04 -14.48 -5.37
N PHE A 357 -21.93 -13.71 -6.00
CA PHE A 357 -23.29 -13.50 -5.46
C PHE A 357 -24.16 -14.74 -5.64
N HIS A 358 -23.89 -15.58 -6.64
CA HIS A 358 -24.52 -16.88 -6.84
C HIS A 358 -23.95 -18.01 -5.96
N GLN A 359 -23.02 -17.71 -5.05
CA GLN A 359 -22.48 -18.65 -4.04
C GLN A 359 -21.92 -19.95 -4.64
N ARG A 360 -21.24 -19.84 -5.78
CA ARG A 360 -20.76 -20.97 -6.60
C ARG A 360 -19.36 -20.73 -7.15
N VAL A 361 -18.66 -21.83 -7.45
CA VAL A 361 -17.57 -21.85 -8.41
C VAL A 361 -18.04 -22.56 -9.67
N ARG A 362 -17.88 -21.89 -10.80
CA ARG A 362 -18.24 -22.35 -12.14
C ARG A 362 -16.97 -22.75 -12.90
N ARG A 363 -17.11 -23.59 -13.91
CA ARG A 363 -16.04 -23.97 -14.84
C ARG A 363 -16.58 -23.97 -16.26
N VAL A 364 -15.87 -23.29 -17.16
CA VAL A 364 -16.08 -23.31 -18.61
C VAL A 364 -15.14 -24.33 -19.23
N ASP A 365 -15.67 -25.22 -20.05
CA ASP A 365 -14.90 -26.10 -20.92
C ASP A 365 -14.50 -25.31 -22.20
N PRO A 366 -13.20 -25.24 -22.56
CA PRO A 366 -12.72 -24.36 -23.62
C PRO A 366 -12.98 -24.91 -25.04
N ALA A 367 -13.23 -26.22 -25.18
CA ALA A 367 -13.48 -26.86 -26.47
C ALA A 367 -14.95 -26.78 -26.89
N THR A 368 -15.86 -26.73 -25.93
CA THR A 368 -17.32 -26.65 -26.15
C THR A 368 -17.92 -25.29 -25.81
N GLY A 369 -17.22 -24.47 -25.02
CA GLY A 369 -17.73 -23.21 -24.47
C GLY A 369 -18.80 -23.38 -23.40
N ILE A 370 -19.04 -24.59 -22.90
CA ILE A 370 -20.14 -24.90 -21.96
C ILE A 370 -19.70 -24.59 -20.52
N ILE A 371 -20.57 -23.90 -19.76
CA ILE A 371 -20.37 -23.63 -18.32
C ILE A 371 -21.07 -24.67 -17.44
N THR A 372 -20.44 -25.00 -16.32
CA THR A 372 -20.93 -25.97 -15.31
C THR A 372 -20.55 -25.53 -13.89
N THR A 373 -21.42 -25.73 -12.90
CA THR A 373 -21.06 -25.56 -11.48
C THR A 373 -20.18 -26.73 -11.04
N VAL A 374 -19.05 -26.41 -10.40
CA VAL A 374 -18.12 -27.40 -9.82
C VAL A 374 -18.14 -27.38 -8.29
N ALA A 375 -18.52 -26.26 -7.66
CA ALA A 375 -18.71 -26.17 -6.22
C ALA A 375 -19.83 -25.19 -5.85
N GLY A 376 -20.50 -25.46 -4.73
CA GLY A 376 -21.56 -24.60 -4.17
C GLY A 376 -22.96 -24.94 -4.65
N THR A 377 -23.90 -25.07 -3.71
CA THR A 377 -25.34 -25.24 -4.00
C THR A 377 -26.01 -23.98 -4.55
N GLY A 378 -25.43 -22.80 -4.32
CA GLY A 378 -26.06 -21.51 -4.52
C GLY A 378 -26.77 -20.93 -3.30
N VAL A 379 -26.60 -21.54 -2.12
CA VAL A 379 -27.11 -21.03 -0.83
C VAL A 379 -25.92 -20.69 0.07
N ALA A 380 -25.90 -19.47 0.59
CA ALA A 380 -24.83 -18.98 1.45
C ALA A 380 -24.67 -19.83 2.73
N GLY A 381 -23.42 -19.98 3.18
CA GLY A 381 -23.04 -20.57 4.46
C GLY A 381 -21.86 -21.55 4.37
N TYR A 382 -21.53 -22.21 5.47
CA TYR A 382 -20.43 -23.17 5.56
C TYR A 382 -20.95 -24.58 5.89
N SER A 383 -20.81 -25.51 4.94
CA SER A 383 -21.13 -26.93 5.15
C SER A 383 -20.64 -27.80 3.97
N GLY A 384 -20.48 -29.10 4.19
CA GLY A 384 -20.30 -30.10 3.12
C GLY A 384 -18.89 -30.70 2.99
N ASP A 385 -17.97 -30.37 3.89
CA ASP A 385 -16.61 -30.89 3.85
C ASP A 385 -16.56 -32.42 4.03
N GLY A 386 -15.71 -33.08 3.24
CA GLY A 386 -15.68 -34.54 3.06
C GLY A 386 -16.75 -35.07 2.10
N GLY A 387 -17.66 -34.24 1.61
CA GLY A 387 -18.69 -34.59 0.63
C GLY A 387 -18.48 -33.92 -0.75
N PRO A 388 -19.34 -34.22 -1.74
CA PRO A 388 -19.24 -33.67 -3.09
C PRO A 388 -19.34 -32.14 -3.11
N ALA A 389 -18.41 -31.48 -3.80
CA ALA A 389 -18.29 -30.02 -3.79
C ALA A 389 -19.56 -29.27 -4.27
N THR A 390 -20.34 -29.84 -5.19
CA THR A 390 -21.60 -29.27 -5.67
C THR A 390 -22.76 -29.35 -4.66
N ALA A 391 -22.66 -30.22 -3.65
CA ALA A 391 -23.62 -30.31 -2.54
C ALA A 391 -23.23 -29.42 -1.34
N ALA A 392 -22.04 -28.83 -1.36
CA ALA A 392 -21.53 -27.98 -0.29
C ALA A 392 -22.08 -26.55 -0.36
N LYS A 393 -21.94 -25.81 0.75
CA LYS A 393 -22.21 -24.37 0.80
C LYS A 393 -20.90 -23.58 0.79
N LEU A 394 -20.96 -22.41 0.16
CA LEU A 394 -19.93 -21.38 0.07
C LEU A 394 -20.58 -20.05 0.52
N ASN A 395 -19.79 -19.05 0.85
CA ASN A 395 -20.26 -17.74 1.30
C ASN A 395 -19.33 -16.64 0.77
N TYR A 396 -19.74 -16.02 -0.34
CA TYR A 396 -18.95 -15.08 -1.13
C TYR A 396 -17.59 -15.70 -1.51
N PRO A 397 -17.56 -16.77 -2.33
CA PRO A 397 -16.31 -17.20 -2.96
C PRO A 397 -15.81 -16.07 -3.89
N VAL A 398 -14.52 -15.70 -3.79
CA VAL A 398 -13.97 -14.55 -4.55
C VAL A 398 -12.64 -14.77 -5.26
N GLY A 399 -11.79 -15.66 -4.75
CA GLY A 399 -10.47 -15.93 -5.31
C GLY A 399 -10.26 -17.43 -5.51
N LEU A 400 -9.54 -17.77 -6.57
CA LEU A 400 -9.32 -19.14 -7.02
C LEU A 400 -7.84 -19.38 -7.31
N ALA A 401 -7.37 -20.59 -7.03
CA ALA A 401 -6.10 -21.10 -7.57
C ALA A 401 -6.29 -22.57 -7.96
N ILE A 402 -5.52 -23.04 -8.95
CA ILE A 402 -5.50 -24.46 -9.35
C ILE A 402 -4.06 -24.94 -9.32
N ASP A 403 -3.82 -26.13 -8.76
CA ASP A 403 -2.49 -26.75 -8.73
C ASP A 403 -2.20 -27.64 -9.95
N GLY A 404 -0.98 -28.19 -10.01
CA GLY A 404 -0.56 -29.09 -11.09
C GLY A 404 -1.29 -30.44 -11.16
N ALA A 405 -2.07 -30.81 -10.13
CA ALA A 405 -2.94 -31.98 -10.13
C ALA A 405 -4.39 -31.64 -10.54
N GLY A 406 -4.73 -30.36 -10.62
CA GLY A 406 -6.07 -29.87 -10.97
C GLY A 406 -6.99 -29.65 -9.76
N ASN A 407 -6.48 -29.67 -8.53
CA ASN A 407 -7.26 -29.34 -7.35
C ASN A 407 -7.58 -27.84 -7.33
N VAL A 408 -8.82 -27.47 -7.00
CA VAL A 408 -9.31 -26.08 -7.05
C VAL A 408 -9.40 -25.53 -5.65
N TYR A 409 -8.56 -24.55 -5.33
CA TYR A 409 -8.56 -23.82 -4.08
C TYR A 409 -9.48 -22.61 -4.18
N ILE A 410 -10.31 -22.39 -3.16
CA ILE A 410 -11.41 -21.42 -3.15
C ILE A 410 -11.30 -20.58 -1.87
N ALA A 411 -11.12 -19.27 -2.01
CA ALA A 411 -11.22 -18.33 -0.91
C ALA A 411 -12.69 -18.09 -0.58
N ASP A 412 -13.16 -18.77 0.47
CA ASP A 412 -14.56 -18.79 0.91
C ASP A 412 -14.78 -17.63 1.89
N LYS A 413 -14.72 -16.40 1.34
CA LYS A 413 -14.36 -15.17 2.05
C LYS A 413 -15.13 -14.96 3.35
N ASN A 414 -16.45 -15.00 3.30
CA ASN A 414 -17.33 -14.70 4.43
C ASN A 414 -17.52 -15.92 5.36
N ASN A 415 -16.98 -17.09 5.01
CA ASN A 415 -16.78 -18.21 5.91
C ASN A 415 -15.38 -18.22 6.56
N HIS A 416 -14.49 -17.31 6.18
CA HIS A 416 -13.13 -17.14 6.75
C HIS A 416 -12.25 -18.39 6.69
N VAL A 417 -12.38 -19.15 5.59
CA VAL A 417 -11.62 -20.36 5.30
C VAL A 417 -11.16 -20.40 3.84
N VAL A 418 -10.15 -21.21 3.55
CA VAL A 418 -9.81 -21.64 2.20
C VAL A 418 -10.20 -23.11 2.04
N ARG A 419 -11.01 -23.39 1.01
CA ARG A 419 -11.53 -24.72 0.68
C ARG A 419 -10.72 -25.30 -0.50
N GLU A 420 -10.48 -26.60 -0.51
CA GLU A 420 -9.93 -27.37 -1.64
C GLU A 420 -11.06 -28.23 -2.22
N VAL A 421 -11.26 -28.20 -3.54
CA VAL A 421 -12.01 -29.23 -4.29
C VAL A 421 -11.02 -30.13 -5.01
N ARG A 422 -11.01 -31.41 -4.65
CA ARG A 422 -10.03 -32.38 -5.14
C ARG A 422 -10.37 -32.89 -6.53
N ALA A 423 -9.35 -32.96 -7.40
CA ALA A 423 -9.47 -33.53 -8.74
C ALA A 423 -9.69 -35.05 -8.72
N SER A 424 -9.27 -35.75 -7.66
CA SER A 424 -9.32 -37.21 -7.54
C SER A 424 -10.70 -37.80 -7.32
N ASP A 425 -11.57 -37.10 -6.58
CA ASP A 425 -12.88 -37.60 -6.12
C ASP A 425 -14.01 -36.55 -6.19
N GLY A 426 -13.71 -35.28 -6.45
CA GLY A 426 -14.67 -34.19 -6.43
C GLY A 426 -15.17 -33.81 -5.03
N ALA A 427 -14.52 -34.29 -3.97
CA ALA A 427 -14.82 -33.90 -2.60
C ALA A 427 -14.28 -32.49 -2.31
N ILE A 428 -14.99 -31.74 -1.47
CA ILE A 428 -14.52 -30.46 -0.92
C ILE A 428 -14.03 -30.66 0.52
N VAL A 429 -12.99 -29.94 0.94
CA VAL A 429 -12.52 -29.87 2.33
C VAL A 429 -12.01 -28.47 2.66
N THR A 430 -11.99 -28.08 3.93
CA THR A 430 -11.21 -26.92 4.39
C THR A 430 -9.73 -27.28 4.55
N VAL A 431 -8.85 -26.46 3.96
CA VAL A 431 -7.38 -26.60 4.05
C VAL A 431 -6.70 -25.52 4.88
N ALA A 432 -7.33 -24.35 5.04
CA ALA A 432 -6.85 -23.28 5.91
C ALA A 432 -8.00 -22.49 6.53
N GLY A 433 -7.79 -21.98 7.74
CA GLY A 433 -8.80 -21.27 8.52
C GLY A 433 -9.71 -22.22 9.33
N ASN A 434 -10.27 -21.68 10.42
CA ASN A 434 -11.14 -22.39 11.37
C ASN A 434 -12.56 -21.79 11.45
N GLY A 435 -12.92 -20.90 10.52
CA GLY A 435 -14.21 -20.21 10.47
C GLY A 435 -14.35 -18.99 11.40
N THR A 436 -13.35 -18.72 12.26
CA THR A 436 -13.37 -17.56 13.15
C THR A 436 -12.70 -16.35 12.47
N SER A 437 -13.38 -15.20 12.47
CA SER A 437 -12.84 -13.92 11.98
C SER A 437 -11.80 -13.37 12.97
N ALA A 438 -10.55 -13.82 12.83
CA ALA A 438 -9.43 -13.40 13.66
C ALA A 438 -8.10 -13.64 12.93
N TYR A 439 -7.02 -13.00 13.39
CA TYR A 439 -5.67 -13.23 12.89
C TYR A 439 -4.84 -14.00 13.93
N GLY A 440 -4.21 -15.09 13.51
CA GLY A 440 -3.35 -15.92 14.36
C GLY A 440 -3.20 -17.37 13.89
N GLY A 441 -2.47 -18.17 14.67
CA GLY A 441 -2.24 -19.61 14.40
C GLY A 441 -0.95 -19.96 13.66
N ASP A 442 -0.06 -19.00 13.43
CA ASP A 442 1.23 -19.22 12.77
C ASP A 442 2.11 -20.26 13.49
N GLY A 443 2.79 -21.09 12.71
CA GLY A 443 3.54 -22.26 13.18
C GLY A 443 2.66 -23.46 13.55
N GLY A 444 1.33 -23.32 13.54
CA GLY A 444 0.36 -24.38 13.79
C GLY A 444 -0.28 -24.94 12.51
N PRO A 445 -1.15 -25.96 12.65
CA PRO A 445 -1.90 -26.52 11.52
C PRO A 445 -2.81 -25.47 10.89
N ALA A 446 -2.79 -25.37 9.56
CA ALA A 446 -3.49 -24.32 8.81
C ALA A 446 -5.01 -24.33 9.04
N THR A 447 -5.62 -25.52 9.21
CA THR A 447 -7.05 -25.71 9.53
C THR A 447 -7.43 -25.35 10.98
N SER A 448 -6.45 -25.13 11.86
CA SER A 448 -6.68 -24.69 13.25
C SER A 448 -6.49 -23.18 13.43
N ALA A 449 -5.81 -22.52 12.48
CA ALA A 449 -5.57 -21.09 12.47
C ALA A 449 -6.81 -20.26 12.10
N SER A 450 -6.77 -18.95 12.32
CA SER A 450 -7.83 -18.03 11.92
C SER A 450 -7.35 -17.09 10.79
N LEU A 451 -8.32 -16.69 9.97
CA LEU A 451 -8.19 -15.78 8.84
C LEU A 451 -9.27 -14.69 8.96
N ILE A 452 -9.08 -13.54 8.33
CA ILE A 452 -10.05 -12.45 8.24
C ILE A 452 -10.33 -12.15 6.77
N SER A 453 -11.42 -12.72 6.27
CA SER A 453 -11.90 -12.50 4.90
C SER A 453 -10.85 -12.79 3.81
N PRO A 454 -10.34 -14.02 3.69
CA PRO A 454 -9.33 -14.39 2.69
C PRO A 454 -9.81 -14.08 1.27
N SER A 455 -8.89 -13.65 0.41
CA SER A 455 -9.17 -13.03 -0.90
C SER A 455 -8.48 -13.76 -2.05
N GLY A 456 -7.38 -13.23 -2.61
CA GLY A 456 -6.62 -13.89 -3.65
C GLY A 456 -5.82 -15.07 -3.12
N LEU A 457 -5.61 -16.05 -4.00
CA LEU A 457 -4.87 -17.27 -3.75
C LEU A 457 -3.83 -17.46 -4.84
N ALA A 458 -2.68 -18.04 -4.49
CA ALA A 458 -1.74 -18.58 -5.48
C ALA A 458 -1.18 -19.91 -4.98
N VAL A 459 -0.98 -20.88 -5.87
CA VAL A 459 -0.31 -22.15 -5.53
C VAL A 459 0.99 -22.23 -6.32
N SER A 460 2.06 -22.54 -5.61
CA SER A 460 3.39 -22.74 -6.18
C SER A 460 3.53 -24.13 -6.85
N PRO A 461 4.52 -24.34 -7.75
CA PRO A 461 4.76 -25.65 -8.35
C PRO A 461 5.11 -26.77 -7.36
N THR A 462 5.49 -26.42 -6.12
CA THR A 462 5.73 -27.35 -5.00
C THR A 462 4.46 -27.72 -4.22
N GLY A 463 3.33 -27.08 -4.49
CA GLY A 463 2.06 -27.28 -3.80
C GLY A 463 1.83 -26.38 -2.58
N ASP A 464 2.76 -25.47 -2.27
CA ASP A 464 2.59 -24.50 -1.19
C ASP A 464 1.58 -23.42 -1.61
N LEU A 465 0.61 -23.15 -0.74
CA LEU A 465 -0.55 -22.29 -0.97
C LEU A 465 -0.36 -20.93 -0.27
N TYR A 466 -0.43 -19.87 -1.04
CA TYR A 466 -0.33 -18.49 -0.60
C TYR A 466 -1.73 -17.88 -0.53
N VAL A 467 -2.04 -17.18 0.57
CA VAL A 467 -3.37 -16.67 0.90
C VAL A 467 -3.27 -15.19 1.25
N ALA A 468 -3.96 -14.33 0.51
CA ALA A 468 -4.13 -12.94 0.88
C ALA A 468 -5.20 -12.84 1.98
N ASP A 469 -4.78 -12.55 3.20
CA ASP A 469 -5.62 -12.51 4.39
C ASP A 469 -6.13 -11.06 4.54
N GLN A 470 -7.05 -10.69 3.65
CA GLN A 470 -7.36 -9.29 3.29
C GLN A 470 -7.63 -8.40 4.50
N GLY A 471 -8.50 -8.85 5.41
CA GLY A 471 -8.90 -8.10 6.59
C GLY A 471 -7.83 -8.08 7.68
N ALA A 472 -6.89 -9.02 7.67
CA ALA A 472 -5.72 -9.03 8.54
C ALA A 472 -4.56 -8.19 7.97
N SER A 473 -4.66 -7.70 6.72
CA SER A 473 -3.60 -6.93 6.05
C SER A 473 -2.23 -7.65 6.00
N VAL A 474 -2.27 -8.96 5.76
CA VAL A 474 -1.08 -9.83 5.63
C VAL A 474 -1.24 -10.83 4.49
N VAL A 475 -0.14 -11.45 4.08
CA VAL A 475 -0.14 -12.66 3.25
C VAL A 475 0.36 -13.84 4.08
N ARG A 476 -0.41 -14.92 4.08
CA ARG A 476 -0.10 -16.18 4.76
C ARG A 476 0.41 -17.20 3.74
N LEU A 477 1.29 -18.10 4.18
CA LEU A 477 1.78 -19.25 3.44
C LEU A 477 1.37 -20.52 4.19
N VAL A 478 0.75 -21.45 3.49
CA VAL A 478 0.47 -22.82 3.93
C VAL A 478 1.42 -23.77 3.22
N SER A 479 2.33 -24.38 3.98
CA SER A 479 3.34 -25.33 3.49
C SER A 479 3.34 -26.57 4.39
N GLY A 480 3.27 -27.77 3.80
CA GLY A 480 3.18 -29.03 4.56
C GLY A 480 1.98 -29.13 5.52
N GLY A 481 0.93 -28.32 5.32
CA GLY A 481 -0.22 -28.20 6.23
C GLY A 481 -0.01 -27.28 7.44
N VAL A 482 1.15 -26.63 7.57
CA VAL A 482 1.45 -25.59 8.57
C VAL A 482 1.25 -24.21 7.96
N ILE A 483 0.67 -23.26 8.70
CA ILE A 483 0.51 -21.87 8.25
C ILE A 483 1.56 -20.94 8.88
N SER A 484 1.95 -19.89 8.15
CA SER A 484 2.84 -18.82 8.62
C SER A 484 2.54 -17.50 7.91
N THR A 485 2.83 -16.36 8.53
CA THR A 485 2.78 -15.05 7.87
C THR A 485 4.11 -14.76 7.18
N ILE A 486 4.05 -14.44 5.88
CA ILE A 486 5.23 -14.14 5.06
C ILE A 486 5.35 -12.65 4.70
N ALA A 487 4.27 -11.89 4.78
CA ALA A 487 4.25 -10.47 4.44
C ALA A 487 3.16 -9.71 5.20
N GLY A 488 3.41 -8.43 5.49
CA GLY A 488 2.49 -7.61 6.28
C GLY A 488 2.75 -7.71 7.78
N THR A 489 2.43 -6.64 8.52
CA THR A 489 2.62 -6.55 9.99
C THR A 489 1.32 -6.65 10.78
N GLY A 490 0.18 -6.99 10.14
CA GLY A 490 -1.14 -6.91 10.76
C GLY A 490 -1.73 -5.49 10.86
N VAL A 491 -1.01 -4.48 10.35
CA VAL A 491 -1.41 -3.06 10.38
C VAL A 491 -1.54 -2.57 8.95
N ALA A 492 -2.72 -2.07 8.59
CA ALA A 492 -3.00 -1.52 7.27
C ALA A 492 -2.15 -0.27 7.00
N GLY A 493 -1.34 -0.30 5.94
CA GLY A 493 -0.52 0.83 5.51
C GLY A 493 0.46 0.46 4.39
N PHE A 494 1.41 1.36 4.11
CA PHE A 494 2.49 1.13 3.13
C PHE A 494 3.85 1.51 3.74
N SER A 495 4.78 0.55 3.76
CA SER A 495 6.16 0.75 4.21
C SER A 495 7.03 -0.45 3.83
N GLY A 496 8.34 -0.38 4.11
CA GLY A 496 9.23 -1.55 4.17
C GLY A 496 9.89 -2.00 2.86
N ASP A 497 9.75 -1.24 1.77
CA ASP A 497 10.43 -1.57 0.50
C ASP A 497 11.96 -1.61 0.65
N GLY A 498 12.59 -2.63 0.05
CA GLY A 498 13.99 -3.02 0.25
C GLY A 498 14.23 -3.89 1.50
N GLY A 499 13.32 -3.86 2.48
CA GLY A 499 13.39 -4.61 3.73
C GLY A 499 12.65 -5.95 3.70
N PRO A 500 12.62 -6.69 4.82
CA PRO A 500 11.88 -7.96 4.96
C PRO A 500 10.37 -7.75 4.81
N ALA A 501 9.71 -8.61 4.04
CA ALA A 501 8.27 -8.52 3.77
C ALA A 501 7.41 -8.62 5.05
N THR A 502 7.85 -9.37 6.07
CA THR A 502 7.20 -9.48 7.38
C THR A 502 7.32 -8.23 8.27
N ALA A 503 8.20 -7.29 7.91
CA ALA A 503 8.35 -5.99 8.58
C ALA A 503 7.66 -4.84 7.82
N ALA A 504 7.15 -5.11 6.62
CA ALA A 504 6.46 -4.15 5.77
C ALA A 504 4.96 -4.09 6.08
N GLN A 505 4.35 -2.91 5.90
CA GLN A 505 2.90 -2.79 5.87
C GLN A 505 2.36 -3.07 4.47
N LEU A 506 1.17 -3.68 4.45
CA LEU A 506 0.27 -3.86 3.31
C LEU A 506 -1.09 -3.29 3.72
N ALA A 507 -1.95 -2.91 2.78
CA ALA A 507 -3.30 -2.42 3.07
C ALA A 507 -4.32 -3.11 2.14
N SER A 508 -5.09 -4.04 2.70
CA SER A 508 -6.01 -4.90 1.93
C SER A 508 -5.29 -5.62 0.78
N PRO A 509 -4.37 -6.57 1.05
CA PRO A 509 -3.82 -7.42 0.01
C PRO A 509 -4.95 -8.23 -0.66
N TYR A 510 -4.94 -8.27 -1.99
CA TYR A 510 -5.93 -8.98 -2.79
C TYR A 510 -5.30 -10.02 -3.72
N GLY A 511 -5.04 -9.68 -5.00
CA GLY A 511 -4.55 -10.64 -5.98
C GLY A 511 -3.15 -11.13 -5.63
N LEU A 512 -2.88 -12.41 -5.89
CA LEU A 512 -1.58 -13.04 -5.70
C LEU A 512 -1.17 -13.74 -6.98
N ALA A 513 0.08 -13.55 -7.41
CA ALA A 513 0.66 -14.28 -8.54
C ALA A 513 2.11 -14.66 -8.26
N ILE A 514 2.50 -15.88 -8.61
CA ILE A 514 3.87 -16.40 -8.45
C ILE A 514 4.46 -16.61 -9.84
N ASP A 515 5.69 -16.16 -10.06
CA ASP A 515 6.40 -16.35 -11.32
C ASP A 515 7.33 -17.59 -11.33
N GLY A 516 7.90 -17.90 -12.49
CA GLY A 516 8.84 -19.03 -12.66
C GLY A 516 10.18 -18.89 -11.92
N ALA A 517 10.45 -17.75 -11.29
CA ALA A 517 11.61 -17.53 -10.40
C ALA A 517 11.23 -17.59 -8.91
N GLY A 518 9.95 -17.82 -8.57
CA GLY A 518 9.45 -17.88 -7.20
C GLY A 518 9.18 -16.51 -6.57
N ARG A 519 9.11 -15.42 -7.36
CA ARG A 519 8.69 -14.11 -6.85
C ARG A 519 7.18 -14.07 -6.69
N LEU A 520 6.71 -13.55 -5.56
CA LEU A 520 5.29 -13.34 -5.29
C LEU A 520 4.91 -11.88 -5.52
N PHE A 521 3.95 -11.65 -6.42
CA PHE A 521 3.35 -10.35 -6.69
C PHE A 521 2.01 -10.23 -5.94
N ILE A 522 1.74 -9.05 -5.38
CA ILE A 522 0.62 -8.79 -4.46
C ILE A 522 -0.11 -7.51 -4.90
N GLY A 523 -1.41 -7.59 -5.16
CA GLY A 523 -2.28 -6.42 -5.27
C GLY A 523 -2.49 -5.77 -3.90
N ASP A 524 -1.76 -4.71 -3.58
CA ASP A 524 -1.79 -3.98 -2.30
C ASP A 524 -2.82 -2.85 -2.43
N THR A 525 -4.11 -3.25 -2.44
CA THR A 525 -5.19 -2.49 -3.12
C THR A 525 -5.38 -1.10 -2.53
N SER A 526 -5.43 -0.99 -1.21
CA SER A 526 -5.66 0.29 -0.53
C SER A 526 -4.40 1.15 -0.47
N SER A 527 -3.23 0.57 -0.75
CA SER A 527 -1.97 1.30 -0.96
C SER A 527 -1.80 1.81 -2.39
N SER A 528 -2.75 1.55 -3.31
CA SER A 528 -2.68 1.87 -4.75
C SER A 528 -1.38 1.40 -5.42
N ARG A 529 -0.93 0.19 -5.06
CA ARG A 529 0.35 -0.40 -5.51
C ARG A 529 0.21 -1.88 -5.81
N VAL A 530 1.08 -2.38 -6.69
CA VAL A 530 1.42 -3.80 -6.74
C VAL A 530 2.80 -3.97 -6.13
N ARG A 531 2.90 -4.85 -5.13
CA ARG A 531 4.16 -5.20 -4.45
C ARG A 531 4.70 -6.50 -5.02
N ARG A 532 6.00 -6.73 -4.84
CA ARG A 532 6.76 -7.91 -5.26
C ARG A 532 7.64 -8.35 -4.10
N ILE A 533 7.64 -9.64 -3.80
CA ILE A 533 8.52 -10.28 -2.82
C ILE A 533 9.50 -11.18 -3.57
N GLU A 534 10.79 -10.97 -3.31
CA GLU A 534 11.87 -11.82 -3.81
C GLU A 534 11.96 -13.13 -3.02
N PRO A 535 12.50 -14.23 -3.59
CA PRO A 535 12.70 -15.50 -2.87
C PRO A 535 13.54 -15.38 -1.58
N GLY A 536 14.35 -14.32 -1.45
CA GLY A 536 15.07 -13.96 -0.22
C GLY A 536 14.22 -13.26 0.86
N GLY A 537 12.90 -13.13 0.67
CA GLY A 537 11.98 -12.51 1.63
C GLY A 537 11.98 -10.97 1.65
N GLN A 538 12.67 -10.31 0.72
CA GLN A 538 12.65 -8.85 0.60
C GLN A 538 11.44 -8.38 -0.24
N ILE A 539 10.78 -7.29 0.17
CA ILE A 539 9.64 -6.70 -0.55
C ILE A 539 10.02 -5.41 -1.27
N PHE A 540 9.37 -5.14 -2.40
CA PHE A 540 9.52 -3.93 -3.21
C PHE A 540 8.18 -3.54 -3.84
N THR A 541 7.95 -2.27 -4.13
CA THR A 541 6.94 -1.86 -5.10
C THR A 541 7.36 -2.32 -6.50
N ALA A 542 6.46 -2.99 -7.22
CA ALA A 542 6.60 -3.36 -8.62
C ALA A 542 5.94 -2.33 -9.55
N ALA A 543 4.82 -1.76 -9.11
CA ALA A 543 4.12 -0.67 -9.80
C ALA A 543 3.27 0.18 -8.85
N GLY A 544 3.06 1.44 -9.22
CA GLY A 544 2.19 2.40 -8.53
C GLY A 544 2.96 3.37 -7.62
N SER A 545 2.70 4.66 -7.79
CA SER A 545 3.18 5.72 -6.89
C SER A 545 2.42 5.76 -5.57
N GLY A 546 1.30 5.03 -5.46
CA GLY A 546 0.31 5.17 -4.39
C GLY A 546 -0.72 6.28 -4.62
N SER A 547 -0.62 7.02 -5.72
CA SER A 547 -1.62 8.01 -6.13
C SER A 547 -2.77 7.31 -6.85
N SER A 548 -3.98 7.39 -6.28
CA SER A 548 -5.23 6.89 -6.89
C SER A 548 -5.66 7.77 -8.07
N SER A 549 -4.95 7.65 -9.18
CA SER A 549 -5.16 8.36 -10.45
C SER A 549 -4.77 7.45 -11.62
N PHE A 550 -5.01 7.91 -12.86
CA PHE A 550 -4.46 7.26 -14.06
C PHE A 550 -3.32 8.09 -14.65
N GLY A 551 -2.20 7.45 -15.01
CA GLY A 551 -1.08 8.10 -15.68
C GLY A 551 0.21 7.28 -15.62
N GLY A 552 1.27 7.80 -16.26
CA GLY A 552 2.62 7.21 -16.23
C GLY A 552 2.90 6.14 -17.29
N ASP A 553 1.98 5.83 -18.21
CA ASP A 553 2.25 4.90 -19.31
C ASP A 553 3.44 5.35 -20.17
N GLY A 554 4.33 4.41 -20.48
CA GLY A 554 5.64 4.65 -21.10
C GLY A 554 6.75 5.10 -20.13
N GLY A 555 6.39 5.52 -18.92
CA GLY A 555 7.32 5.84 -17.83
C GLY A 555 7.53 4.68 -16.84
N PRO A 556 8.39 4.87 -15.82
CA PRO A 556 8.68 3.85 -14.81
C PRO A 556 7.42 3.44 -14.05
N ALA A 557 7.20 2.12 -13.92
CA ALA A 557 6.01 1.57 -13.28
C ALA A 557 5.79 2.05 -11.84
N THR A 558 6.87 2.32 -11.10
CA THR A 558 6.83 2.82 -9.71
C THR A 558 6.34 4.26 -9.56
N ASP A 559 6.40 5.08 -10.61
CA ASP A 559 5.85 6.46 -10.59
C ASP A 559 4.41 6.53 -11.12
N ALA A 560 3.89 5.43 -11.66
CA ALA A 560 2.58 5.39 -12.31
C ALA A 560 1.41 5.74 -11.38
N GLY A 561 0.38 6.38 -11.93
CA GLY A 561 -0.93 6.44 -11.29
C GLY A 561 -1.62 5.09 -11.46
N MET A 562 -2.09 4.49 -10.36
CA MET A 562 -2.96 3.30 -10.36
C MET A 562 -3.98 3.44 -9.23
N SER A 563 -5.18 2.89 -9.38
CA SER A 563 -6.23 2.94 -8.36
C SER A 563 -6.82 1.56 -8.09
N GLN A 564 -6.66 1.11 -6.84
CA GLN A 564 -7.13 -0.19 -6.34
C GLN A 564 -6.69 -1.39 -7.22
N PRO A 565 -5.38 -1.67 -7.35
CA PRO A 565 -4.91 -2.80 -8.15
C PRO A 565 -5.28 -4.16 -7.50
N TYR A 566 -6.43 -4.72 -7.89
CA TYR A 566 -6.99 -5.95 -7.32
C TYR A 566 -6.28 -7.20 -7.87
N GLY A 567 -6.64 -7.63 -9.08
CA GLY A 567 -6.09 -8.81 -9.74
C GLY A 567 -4.69 -8.59 -10.26
N VAL A 568 -3.82 -9.59 -10.11
CA VAL A 568 -2.48 -9.62 -10.70
C VAL A 568 -2.20 -11.00 -11.28
N ALA A 569 -1.48 -11.05 -12.40
CA ALA A 569 -1.03 -12.30 -13.01
C ALA A 569 0.35 -12.11 -13.62
N VAL A 570 1.20 -13.14 -13.64
CA VAL A 570 2.52 -13.07 -14.32
C VAL A 570 2.56 -14.11 -15.42
N ARG A 571 2.87 -13.68 -16.65
CA ARG A 571 3.06 -14.55 -17.82
C ARG A 571 4.42 -15.26 -17.77
N SER A 572 4.54 -16.34 -18.51
CA SER A 572 5.79 -17.09 -18.72
C SER A 572 6.91 -16.28 -19.40
N ASP A 573 6.59 -15.16 -20.05
CA ASP A 573 7.55 -14.21 -20.63
C ASP A 573 8.08 -13.18 -19.62
N GLY A 574 7.63 -13.20 -18.37
CA GLY A 574 7.97 -12.22 -17.34
C GLY A 574 7.16 -10.92 -17.39
N THR A 575 6.00 -10.90 -18.07
CA THR A 575 5.06 -9.78 -18.02
C THR A 575 4.12 -9.91 -16.82
N LEU A 576 4.20 -8.95 -15.91
CA LEU A 576 3.20 -8.73 -14.86
C LEU A 576 2.00 -7.98 -15.47
N LEU A 577 0.79 -8.52 -15.29
CA LEU A 577 -0.50 -7.92 -15.60
C LEU A 577 -1.19 -7.50 -14.30
N MET A 578 -1.90 -6.37 -14.32
CA MET A 578 -2.50 -5.75 -13.14
C MET A 578 -3.85 -5.11 -13.48
N GLY A 579 -4.89 -5.43 -12.71
CA GLY A 579 -6.23 -4.86 -12.85
C GLY A 579 -6.31 -3.50 -12.17
N ASP A 580 -6.11 -2.42 -12.94
CA ASP A 580 -6.17 -1.02 -12.49
C ASP A 580 -7.64 -0.59 -12.39
N PHE A 581 -8.27 -1.10 -11.34
CA PHE A 581 -9.71 -1.33 -11.20
C PHE A 581 -10.57 -0.08 -11.40
N ALA A 582 -10.40 0.95 -10.56
CA ALA A 582 -11.20 2.17 -10.66
C ALA A 582 -10.83 3.03 -11.88
N ASN A 583 -9.68 2.73 -12.50
CA ASN A 583 -9.25 3.33 -13.77
C ASN A 583 -9.73 2.55 -15.01
N ASN A 584 -10.51 1.46 -14.85
CA ASN A 584 -11.11 0.65 -15.92
C ASN A 584 -10.09 0.16 -16.98
N ARG A 585 -8.92 -0.30 -16.52
CA ARG A 585 -7.78 -0.69 -17.37
C ARG A 585 -7.04 -1.93 -16.84
N VAL A 586 -6.48 -2.72 -17.75
CA VAL A 586 -5.42 -3.67 -17.44
C VAL A 586 -4.09 -3.04 -17.83
N ARG A 587 -3.20 -2.88 -16.84
CA ARG A 587 -1.85 -2.34 -17.01
C ARG A 587 -0.85 -3.51 -17.01
N ALA A 588 0.27 -3.36 -17.71
CA ALA A 588 1.32 -4.37 -17.80
C ALA A 588 2.71 -3.77 -17.56
N VAL A 589 3.59 -4.57 -16.93
CA VAL A 589 5.00 -4.28 -16.70
C VAL A 589 5.81 -5.50 -17.12
N GLY A 590 6.66 -5.34 -18.14
CA GLY A 590 7.51 -6.42 -18.65
C GLY A 590 8.80 -6.62 -17.84
N GLY A 591 9.66 -7.52 -18.32
CA GLY A 591 11.05 -7.63 -17.88
C GLY A 591 11.33 -8.51 -16.66
N TRP A 592 10.31 -9.15 -16.06
CA TRP A 592 10.51 -10.09 -14.95
C TRP A 592 10.96 -11.49 -15.40
N ASN A 593 11.50 -11.67 -16.61
CA ASN A 593 12.09 -12.96 -17.02
C ASN A 593 13.55 -13.12 -16.60
N THR A 594 14.21 -12.05 -16.17
CA THR A 594 15.51 -12.11 -15.51
C THR A 594 15.33 -12.31 -14.00
N PRO A 595 16.12 -13.19 -13.36
CA PRO A 595 16.33 -13.11 -11.92
C PRO A 595 16.93 -11.73 -11.58
N ALA A 596 16.46 -11.09 -10.52
CA ALA A 596 17.19 -9.96 -9.97
C ALA A 596 18.59 -10.45 -9.55
N PRO A 597 19.68 -9.71 -9.80
CA PRO A 597 20.98 -10.05 -9.24
C PRO A 597 20.84 -9.99 -7.72
N LEU A 598 20.79 -11.16 -7.07
CA LEU A 598 20.64 -11.26 -5.63
C LEU A 598 21.76 -10.43 -4.99
N PRO A 599 21.46 -9.48 -4.09
CA PRO A 599 22.46 -8.59 -3.53
C PRO A 599 23.52 -9.44 -2.81
N THR A 600 24.66 -9.63 -3.47
CA THR A 600 25.78 -10.36 -2.90
C THR A 600 26.20 -9.55 -1.68
N PRO A 601 26.11 -10.13 -0.45
CA PRO A 601 26.25 -9.35 0.76
C PRO A 601 27.61 -8.67 0.75
N THR A 602 27.61 -7.33 0.63
CA THR A 602 28.82 -6.55 0.38
C THR A 602 29.87 -6.94 1.41
N PRO A 603 31.02 -7.50 1.01
CA PRO A 603 32.00 -8.01 1.96
C PRO A 603 32.52 -6.82 2.76
N CYS A 604 32.01 -6.67 3.97
CA CYS A 604 32.28 -5.50 4.79
C CYS A 604 33.73 -5.59 5.27
N LEU A 605 34.63 -4.88 4.56
CA LEU A 605 36.08 -4.89 4.73
C LEU A 605 36.58 -4.42 6.11
N THR A 606 35.68 -4.11 7.04
CA THR A 606 35.98 -3.77 8.45
C THR A 606 35.06 -4.46 9.48
N CYS A 607 34.11 -5.32 9.08
CA CYS A 607 33.43 -6.17 10.05
C CYS A 607 34.32 -7.34 10.46
N PRO A 608 34.36 -7.73 11.75
CA PRO A 608 35.01 -8.98 12.15
C PRO A 608 34.25 -10.15 11.50
N THR A 609 34.96 -10.96 10.72
CA THR A 609 34.36 -12.09 10.00
C THR A 609 33.77 -13.10 10.99
N ALA A 610 32.44 -13.20 11.03
CA ALA A 610 31.73 -14.19 11.82
C ALA A 610 31.85 -15.58 11.17
N THR A 611 33.03 -16.20 11.29
CA THR A 611 33.19 -17.64 11.11
C THR A 611 32.13 -18.35 11.96
N PRO A 612 31.36 -19.32 11.43
CA PRO A 612 30.35 -20.05 12.18
C PRO A 612 31.00 -20.93 13.25
N THR A 613 31.34 -20.28 14.36
CA THR A 613 31.86 -20.90 15.57
C THR A 613 30.65 -21.44 16.33
N SER A 614 30.67 -22.70 16.73
CA SER A 614 29.61 -23.28 17.54
C SER A 614 29.63 -22.69 18.94
N THR A 615 28.97 -21.54 19.12
CA THR A 615 28.80 -20.87 20.41
C THR A 615 27.93 -21.74 21.32
N ALA A 616 28.58 -22.67 22.03
CA ALA A 616 27.97 -23.41 23.12
C ALA A 616 27.62 -22.41 24.24
N THR A 617 26.34 -22.06 24.36
CA THR A 617 25.84 -21.18 25.43
C THR A 617 26.21 -21.76 26.79
N PRO A 618 27.06 -21.11 27.60
CA PRO A 618 27.43 -21.62 28.91
C PRO A 618 26.28 -21.38 29.90
N THR A 619 25.43 -22.38 30.08
CA THR A 619 24.35 -22.34 31.08
C THR A 619 24.93 -22.27 32.49
N ALA A 620 24.97 -21.06 33.05
CA ALA A 620 25.49 -20.80 34.39
C ALA A 620 24.50 -21.27 35.48
N THR A 621 24.56 -22.55 35.85
CA THR A 621 23.77 -23.11 36.96
C THR A 621 24.30 -22.61 38.30
N PHE A 622 23.59 -21.65 38.91
CA PHE A 622 23.94 -21.08 40.22
C PHE A 622 23.69 -22.08 41.37
N THR A 623 24.70 -22.87 41.74
CA THR A 623 24.67 -23.72 42.94
C THR A 623 25.14 -22.93 44.16
N ALA A 624 24.18 -22.33 44.90
CA ALA A 624 24.44 -21.56 46.11
C ALA A 624 24.77 -22.47 47.32
N THR A 625 26.04 -22.88 47.44
CA THR A 625 26.51 -23.70 48.57
C THR A 625 26.77 -22.84 49.82
N SER A 626 25.82 -22.82 50.76
CA SER A 626 26.01 -22.15 52.06
C SER A 626 26.74 -23.07 53.05
N THR A 627 27.96 -22.69 53.43
CA THR A 627 28.77 -23.39 54.45
C THR A 627 28.79 -22.57 55.75
N PRO A 628 28.01 -22.93 56.78
CA PRO A 628 27.96 -22.16 58.03
C PRO A 628 29.22 -22.39 58.88
N THR A 629 30.20 -21.50 58.76
CA THR A 629 31.44 -21.53 59.55
C THR A 629 31.19 -20.89 60.92
N ASN A 630 31.09 -21.70 61.97
CA ASN A 630 30.72 -21.25 63.31
C ASN A 630 31.96 -20.96 64.17
N THR A 631 32.30 -19.68 64.35
CA THR A 631 33.49 -19.24 65.10
C THR A 631 33.10 -18.60 66.43
N ALA A 632 33.34 -19.29 67.53
CA ALA A 632 33.09 -18.75 68.88
C ALA A 632 34.21 -17.82 69.33
N VAL A 633 33.87 -16.58 69.70
CA VAL A 633 34.77 -15.63 70.36
C VAL A 633 34.32 -15.44 71.81
N PRO A 634 35.14 -15.77 72.82
CA PRO A 634 34.75 -15.65 74.22
C PRO A 634 34.82 -14.19 74.69
N THR A 635 33.72 -13.69 75.24
CA THR A 635 33.66 -12.36 75.90
C THR A 635 33.22 -12.52 77.36
N SER A 636 33.93 -11.84 78.27
CA SER A 636 33.75 -12.00 79.71
C SER A 636 33.02 -10.80 80.34
N THR A 637 31.69 -10.76 80.19
CA THR A 637 30.81 -9.89 81.00
C THR A 637 29.40 -10.48 81.09
N ASN A 638 28.63 -10.05 82.11
CA ASN A 638 27.39 -10.72 82.53
C ASN A 638 26.16 -10.37 81.67
N THR A 639 25.24 -11.34 81.60
CA THR A 639 23.86 -11.27 81.06
C THR A 639 23.75 -11.26 79.53
N PRO A 640 22.96 -12.18 78.90
CA PRO A 640 23.11 -12.50 77.47
C PRO A 640 22.12 -11.80 76.54
N THR A 641 22.60 -11.27 75.41
CA THR A 641 21.94 -11.26 74.09
C THR A 641 22.96 -10.94 72.99
N PRO A 642 23.48 -11.94 72.25
CA PRO A 642 24.19 -11.72 71.00
C PRO A 642 23.27 -12.03 69.80
N THR A 643 22.85 -10.98 69.08
CA THR A 643 22.11 -11.11 67.82
C THR A 643 22.98 -11.79 66.76
N MET A 644 22.44 -12.78 66.03
CA MET A 644 23.15 -13.44 64.93
C MET A 644 23.17 -12.55 63.68
N THR A 645 24.35 -12.03 63.32
CA THR A 645 24.59 -11.38 62.02
C THR A 645 25.33 -12.35 61.10
N ALA A 646 24.64 -12.87 60.09
CA ALA A 646 25.23 -13.76 59.09
C ALA A 646 25.85 -12.94 57.94
N THR A 647 27.17 -12.73 57.97
CA THR A 647 27.90 -12.12 56.85
C THR A 647 28.15 -13.16 55.75
N ALA A 648 27.37 -13.10 54.67
CA ALA A 648 27.56 -13.96 53.50
C ALA A 648 28.63 -13.38 52.54
N THR A 649 29.82 -13.97 52.53
CA THR A 649 30.87 -13.63 51.55
C THR A 649 30.80 -14.60 50.36
N SER A 650 30.24 -14.15 49.24
CA SER A 650 30.17 -14.94 48.01
C SER A 650 31.49 -14.85 47.22
N THR A 651 32.29 -15.92 47.24
CA THR A 651 33.47 -16.08 46.38
C THR A 651 33.08 -16.88 45.13
N ALA A 652 33.00 -16.22 43.96
CA ALA A 652 32.70 -16.88 42.70
C ALA A 652 33.96 -17.57 42.12
N THR A 653 33.90 -18.89 41.93
CA THR A 653 34.96 -19.67 41.27
C THR A 653 34.40 -20.26 39.97
N LEU A 654 34.92 -19.81 38.83
CA LEU A 654 34.51 -20.30 37.51
C LEU A 654 35.19 -21.63 37.19
N THR A 655 34.40 -22.70 37.09
CA THR A 655 34.82 -24.00 36.57
C THR A 655 33.89 -24.38 35.42
N ALA A 656 34.40 -24.38 34.19
CA ALA A 656 33.63 -24.78 33.01
C ALA A 656 33.71 -26.30 32.81
N THR A 657 32.57 -26.97 32.68
CA THR A 657 32.47 -28.39 32.32
C THR A 657 31.66 -28.52 31.05
N LEU A 658 32.28 -29.04 29.98
CA LEU A 658 31.62 -29.25 28.70
C LEU A 658 30.87 -30.59 28.70
N THR A 659 29.57 -30.56 28.44
CA THR A 659 28.75 -31.76 28.21
C THR A 659 28.07 -31.63 26.85
N ALA A 660 28.35 -32.54 25.93
CA ALA A 660 27.74 -32.58 24.61
C ALA A 660 26.63 -33.65 24.59
N THR A 661 25.38 -33.23 24.34
CA THR A 661 24.24 -34.14 24.16
C THR A 661 23.97 -34.29 22.67
N ALA A 662 24.20 -35.49 22.13
CA ALA A 662 23.87 -35.82 20.75
C ALA A 662 22.58 -36.65 20.69
N THR A 663 21.61 -36.23 19.89
CA THR A 663 20.43 -37.03 19.53
C THR A 663 20.69 -37.67 18.16
N PRO A 664 20.81 -39.00 18.06
CA PRO A 664 21.10 -39.65 16.78
C PRO A 664 19.83 -39.85 15.94
N THR A 665 19.87 -39.38 14.71
CA THR A 665 18.96 -39.82 13.64
C THR A 665 19.79 -40.58 12.61
N VAL A 666 19.50 -41.86 12.39
CA VAL A 666 20.27 -42.73 11.48
C VAL A 666 19.57 -42.84 10.14
N THR A 667 20.27 -42.46 9.07
CA THR A 667 19.92 -42.80 7.69
C THR A 667 21.19 -43.25 6.97
N ASP A 668 21.40 -44.56 6.85
CA ASP A 668 22.50 -45.11 6.05
C ASP A 668 22.17 -45.05 4.55
N THR A 669 23.05 -44.45 3.75
CA THR A 669 23.16 -44.73 2.31
C THR A 669 24.60 -44.44 1.86
N PRO A 670 25.40 -45.46 1.49
CA PRO A 670 26.81 -45.28 1.15
C PRO A 670 26.99 -44.91 -0.34
N THR A 671 27.54 -43.73 -0.61
CA THR A 671 28.03 -43.34 -1.94
C THR A 671 29.50 -42.94 -1.83
N VAL A 672 30.38 -43.67 -2.51
CA VAL A 672 31.84 -43.42 -2.52
C VAL A 672 32.28 -43.00 -3.92
N THR A 673 32.65 -41.73 -4.08
CA THR A 673 33.27 -41.22 -5.32
C THR A 673 34.46 -40.31 -4.95
N PRO A 674 35.71 -40.73 -5.19
CA PRO A 674 36.88 -39.86 -5.06
C PRO A 674 37.14 -39.08 -6.35
N THR A 675 37.40 -37.78 -6.26
CA THR A 675 37.84 -36.94 -7.38
C THR A 675 39.24 -36.40 -7.11
N PRO A 676 40.28 -36.81 -7.86
CA PRO A 676 41.62 -36.22 -7.75
C PRO A 676 41.74 -34.92 -8.56
N THR A 677 42.45 -33.94 -8.02
CA THR A 677 42.77 -32.67 -8.70
C THR A 677 44.07 -32.78 -9.50
N ILE A 678 44.12 -32.23 -10.72
CA ILE A 678 45.34 -32.04 -11.52
C ILE A 678 45.35 -30.62 -12.09
N THR A 679 46.53 -30.05 -12.30
CA THR A 679 46.78 -28.63 -12.56
C THR A 679 47.58 -28.39 -13.86
N ASP A 680 47.20 -27.35 -14.60
CA ASP A 680 47.92 -26.60 -15.65
C ASP A 680 48.35 -27.22 -17.01
N THR A 681 47.71 -26.73 -18.10
CA THR A 681 48.27 -25.75 -19.08
C THR A 681 49.58 -26.04 -19.86
N PRO A 682 49.69 -25.78 -21.20
CA PRO A 682 48.70 -25.76 -22.31
C PRO A 682 49.24 -26.41 -23.64
N THR A 683 48.61 -26.14 -24.82
CA THR A 683 49.21 -25.95 -26.19
C THR A 683 48.69 -26.81 -27.39
N VAL A 684 47.85 -26.19 -28.26
CA VAL A 684 47.84 -26.18 -29.76
C VAL A 684 47.95 -27.49 -30.62
N THR A 685 46.82 -27.88 -31.27
CA THR A 685 46.55 -28.05 -32.76
C THR A 685 47.60 -28.67 -33.73
N PRO A 686 47.27 -29.49 -34.80
CA PRO A 686 46.03 -30.19 -35.25
C PRO A 686 46.18 -31.71 -35.67
N THR A 687 45.11 -32.26 -36.28
CA THR A 687 44.92 -33.45 -37.18
C THR A 687 45.94 -33.62 -38.36
N PRO A 688 45.97 -34.71 -39.21
CA PRO A 688 45.00 -35.83 -39.45
C PRO A 688 45.55 -37.28 -39.77
N THR A 689 44.62 -38.24 -40.02
CA THR A 689 44.68 -39.52 -40.84
C THR A 689 45.68 -40.66 -40.46
N ASP A 690 45.61 -41.95 -40.90
CA ASP A 690 44.73 -42.73 -41.82
C ASP A 690 44.75 -44.28 -41.54
N THR A 691 43.83 -45.06 -42.17
CA THR A 691 43.98 -46.45 -42.71
C THR A 691 44.05 -47.67 -41.74
N ALA A 692 43.36 -48.83 -41.91
CA ALA A 692 42.20 -49.35 -42.71
C ALA A 692 41.74 -50.74 -42.10
N THR A 693 41.09 -51.79 -42.67
CA THR A 693 40.74 -52.25 -44.05
C THR A 693 39.68 -53.42 -44.06
N ILE A 694 38.78 -53.45 -45.08
CA ILE A 694 37.97 -54.55 -45.72
C ILE A 694 37.44 -55.86 -45.03
N THR A 695 36.10 -55.96 -44.86
CA THR A 695 35.06 -56.58 -45.78
C THR A 695 35.37 -57.92 -46.50
N PRO A 696 34.51 -58.99 -46.51
CA PRO A 696 33.23 -59.02 -47.30
C PRO A 696 32.02 -59.92 -46.86
N THR A 697 30.87 -59.69 -47.53
CA THR A 697 29.53 -60.37 -47.47
C THR A 697 29.38 -61.51 -48.53
N PRO A 698 28.35 -62.41 -48.55
CA PRO A 698 26.94 -62.09 -48.92
C PRO A 698 25.79 -62.98 -48.29
N THR A 699 24.57 -62.85 -48.85
CA THR A 699 23.20 -63.09 -48.30
C THR A 699 22.51 -64.44 -48.63
N ILE A 700 21.50 -64.86 -47.84
CA ILE A 700 20.22 -65.56 -48.22
C ILE A 700 19.30 -65.75 -46.97
N THR A 701 17.96 -65.92 -46.95
CA THR A 701 16.75 -65.41 -47.70
C THR A 701 15.44 -65.85 -46.96
N ASP A 702 14.28 -65.23 -47.28
CA ASP A 702 12.85 -65.66 -47.14
C ASP A 702 11.89 -65.24 -45.97
N THR A 703 11.12 -64.15 -46.21
CA THR A 703 9.64 -64.03 -46.49
C THR A 703 8.63 -64.90 -45.66
N PRO A 704 7.43 -64.41 -45.19
CA PRO A 704 6.50 -63.51 -45.90
C PRO A 704 5.70 -62.43 -45.08
N THR A 705 4.73 -61.78 -45.73
CA THR A 705 4.11 -60.46 -45.41
C THR A 705 2.57 -60.49 -45.51
N ILE A 706 1.81 -59.70 -44.70
CA ILE A 706 0.58 -58.99 -45.14
C ILE A 706 0.02 -57.94 -44.13
N THR A 707 -0.66 -56.92 -44.70
CA THR A 707 -1.53 -55.92 -44.05
C THR A 707 -2.85 -55.85 -44.85
N PRO A 708 -4.01 -55.48 -44.27
CA PRO A 708 -4.63 -54.20 -44.67
C PRO A 708 -5.51 -53.49 -43.60
N THR A 709 -5.83 -52.22 -43.84
CA THR A 709 -6.78 -51.38 -43.08
C THR A 709 -8.14 -51.32 -43.79
N PRO A 710 -9.25 -51.06 -43.07
CA PRO A 710 -10.17 -49.99 -43.53
C PRO A 710 -10.79 -49.13 -42.40
N THR A 711 -11.30 -47.95 -42.77
CA THR A 711 -11.98 -46.97 -41.89
C THR A 711 -13.37 -46.64 -42.45
N ILE A 712 -14.43 -46.65 -41.63
CA ILE A 712 -15.77 -46.14 -42.01
C ILE A 712 -16.46 -45.41 -40.83
N THR A 713 -17.16 -44.32 -41.15
CA THR A 713 -17.90 -43.38 -40.27
C THR A 713 -19.33 -43.86 -39.93
N SER A 714 -19.93 -43.33 -38.86
CA SER A 714 -21.40 -43.35 -38.68
C SER A 714 -21.96 -42.10 -37.98
N THR A 715 -23.10 -41.60 -38.47
CA THR A 715 -23.96 -40.58 -37.85
C THR A 715 -25.35 -41.19 -37.55
N PRO A 716 -26.12 -40.67 -36.57
CA PRO A 716 -27.31 -41.36 -36.04
C PRO A 716 -28.66 -40.94 -36.67
N SER A 717 -29.66 -41.83 -36.65
CA SER A 717 -31.09 -41.45 -36.76
C SER A 717 -32.08 -42.54 -36.27
N ILE A 718 -33.02 -42.11 -35.40
CA ILE A 718 -34.39 -42.60 -35.08
C ILE A 718 -34.78 -44.12 -34.97
N THR A 719 -35.09 -44.56 -33.74
CA THR A 719 -36.44 -44.92 -33.18
C THR A 719 -37.46 -45.73 -34.03
N PRO A 720 -38.26 -46.73 -33.51
CA PRO A 720 -38.65 -47.03 -32.11
C PRO A 720 -38.58 -48.51 -31.57
N THR A 721 -38.83 -48.62 -30.25
CA THR A 721 -39.45 -49.63 -29.33
C THR A 721 -40.29 -50.83 -29.90
N PRO A 722 -40.73 -51.88 -29.11
CA PRO A 722 -40.58 -52.13 -27.63
C PRO A 722 -40.37 -53.61 -27.12
N THR A 723 -40.29 -53.78 -25.77
CA THR A 723 -40.63 -55.01 -24.96
C THR A 723 -39.58 -56.17 -25.03
N ASP A 724 -39.32 -57.02 -24.01
CA ASP A 724 -40.06 -57.42 -22.79
C ASP A 724 -39.18 -57.65 -21.51
N THR A 725 -39.81 -58.12 -20.44
CA THR A 725 -39.36 -58.19 -19.03
C THR A 725 -38.98 -59.61 -18.59
N ALA A 726 -37.94 -59.76 -17.75
CA ALA A 726 -37.78 -60.93 -16.88
C ALA A 726 -36.93 -60.60 -15.63
N THR A 727 -37.37 -61.09 -14.46
CA THR A 727 -36.68 -60.95 -13.15
C THR A 727 -36.29 -62.32 -12.62
N ALA A 728 -35.05 -62.48 -12.12
CA ALA A 728 -34.68 -63.59 -11.23
C ALA A 728 -33.47 -63.24 -10.35
N THR A 729 -33.64 -63.40 -9.03
CA THR A 729 -32.57 -63.30 -8.02
C THR A 729 -31.98 -64.68 -7.75
N ILE A 730 -30.68 -64.79 -7.49
CA ILE A 730 -30.08 -65.99 -6.88
C ILE A 730 -29.07 -65.57 -5.80
N THR A 731 -29.11 -66.24 -4.65
CA THR A 731 -28.21 -66.04 -3.51
C THR A 731 -27.64 -67.38 -3.05
N SER A 732 -26.33 -67.48 -2.81
CA SER A 732 -25.77 -68.52 -1.95
C SER A 732 -24.35 -68.21 -1.45
N THR A 733 -24.13 -68.48 -0.17
CA THR A 733 -22.82 -68.72 0.46
C THR A 733 -22.69 -70.23 0.75
N PRO A 734 -21.46 -70.78 0.87
CA PRO A 734 -20.98 -71.09 2.22
C PRO A 734 -19.45 -70.93 2.43
N SER A 735 -19.00 -71.20 3.66
CA SER A 735 -17.61 -71.12 4.14
C SER A 735 -16.94 -72.49 4.23
N ILE A 736 -15.60 -72.53 4.17
CA ILE A 736 -14.76 -73.52 4.88
C ILE A 736 -13.36 -72.96 5.18
N THR A 737 -12.70 -73.50 6.21
CA THR A 737 -11.34 -73.16 6.67
C THR A 737 -10.62 -74.47 7.05
N PRO A 738 -9.29 -74.57 6.85
CA PRO A 738 -8.44 -74.85 8.01
C PRO A 738 -7.07 -74.13 7.99
N THR A 739 -6.50 -73.93 9.18
CA THR A 739 -5.10 -73.55 9.45
C THR A 739 -4.40 -74.71 10.19
N PRO A 740 -3.06 -74.76 10.32
CA PRO A 740 -2.46 -74.34 11.61
C PRO A 740 -1.00 -73.82 11.60
N THR A 741 -0.65 -73.01 12.62
CA THR A 741 0.72 -72.84 13.22
C THR A 741 1.78 -72.10 12.35
N ASP A 742 2.68 -71.22 12.85
CA ASP A 742 3.22 -71.09 14.22
C ASP A 742 3.31 -69.64 14.81
N THR A 743 3.43 -69.67 16.13
CA THR A 743 3.35 -68.75 17.27
C THR A 743 4.43 -67.64 17.41
N ALA A 744 4.03 -66.46 17.93
CA ALA A 744 4.70 -65.59 18.93
C ALA A 744 4.27 -64.11 18.74
N THR A 745 3.35 -63.48 19.47
CA THR A 745 3.06 -63.36 20.93
C THR A 745 3.91 -62.32 21.67
N ALA A 746 3.41 -61.09 21.73
CA ALA A 746 3.65 -60.14 22.82
C ALA A 746 2.47 -59.15 22.95
N THR A 747 2.01 -58.86 24.17
CA THR A 747 0.96 -57.88 24.49
C THR A 747 1.27 -57.29 25.87
N PRO A 748 1.09 -55.98 26.08
CA PRO A 748 0.42 -55.58 27.33
C PRO A 748 -0.46 -54.32 27.20
N THR A 749 -1.78 -54.53 27.30
CA THR A 749 -2.80 -53.58 27.77
C THR A 749 -3.82 -54.47 28.49
N PRO A 750 -4.10 -54.30 29.80
CA PRO A 750 -4.84 -53.12 30.27
C PRO A 750 -4.57 -52.64 31.71
N THR A 751 -4.95 -51.38 31.99
CA THR A 751 -5.56 -50.99 33.28
C THR A 751 -6.56 -49.85 33.05
N VAL A 752 -7.80 -50.03 33.50
CA VAL A 752 -8.76 -48.94 33.75
C VAL A 752 -9.29 -49.15 35.16
N THR A 753 -9.44 -48.08 35.95
CA THR A 753 -10.08 -48.14 37.28
C THR A 753 -10.78 -46.80 37.53
N PRO A 754 -12.07 -46.79 37.93
CA PRO A 754 -12.89 -45.57 38.01
C PRO A 754 -12.92 -44.95 39.42
N THR A 755 -13.69 -43.86 39.54
CA THR A 755 -14.26 -43.29 40.80
C THR A 755 -13.30 -42.42 41.63
N PRO A 756 -13.76 -41.32 42.30
CA PRO A 756 -15.14 -40.80 42.44
C PRO A 756 -15.39 -39.40 41.84
N THR A 757 -16.67 -39.09 41.63
CA THR A 757 -17.19 -37.73 41.51
C THR A 757 -17.03 -36.95 42.82
N ILE A 758 -16.59 -35.69 42.77
CA ILE A 758 -16.83 -34.72 43.85
C ILE A 758 -17.65 -33.57 43.28
N THR A 759 -18.87 -33.42 43.79
CA THR A 759 -19.78 -32.33 43.42
C THR A 759 -19.32 -31.01 44.03
N ASN A 760 -19.24 -29.96 43.21
CA ASN A 760 -19.40 -28.60 43.68
C ASN A 760 -20.24 -27.83 42.67
N THR A 761 -21.55 -27.72 42.96
CA THR A 761 -22.52 -27.03 42.12
C THR A 761 -22.81 -25.66 42.72
N PRO A 762 -22.19 -24.57 42.23
CA PRO A 762 -22.73 -23.24 42.43
C PRO A 762 -24.00 -23.13 41.58
N THR A 763 -25.17 -23.40 42.17
CA THR A 763 -26.47 -23.18 41.53
C THR A 763 -26.71 -21.68 41.41
N ILE A 764 -26.08 -21.05 40.42
CA ILE A 764 -26.49 -19.74 39.94
C ILE A 764 -27.64 -20.01 38.97
N THR A 765 -28.85 -19.59 39.34
CA THR A 765 -30.00 -19.58 38.44
C THR A 765 -30.04 -18.22 37.74
N PRO A 766 -29.53 -18.06 36.51
CA PRO A 766 -29.92 -16.93 35.68
C PRO A 766 -31.39 -17.13 35.32
N THR A 767 -32.28 -16.50 36.08
CA THR A 767 -33.66 -16.27 35.63
C THR A 767 -33.57 -15.34 34.42
N ALA A 768 -33.46 -15.94 33.24
CA ALA A 768 -33.45 -15.26 31.96
C ALA A 768 -34.86 -14.76 31.64
N THR A 769 -35.33 -13.78 32.42
CA THR A 769 -36.36 -12.84 31.97
C THR A 769 -35.88 -12.30 30.65
N ALA A 770 -36.64 -12.54 29.58
CA ALA A 770 -36.32 -12.08 28.24
C ALA A 770 -36.52 -10.55 28.16
N THR A 771 -35.55 -9.81 28.69
CA THR A 771 -35.47 -8.36 28.53
C THR A 771 -35.11 -8.08 27.09
N VAL A 772 -36.13 -7.95 26.24
CA VAL A 772 -35.97 -7.43 24.89
C VAL A 772 -35.60 -5.96 25.05
N ASN A 773 -34.30 -5.67 25.05
CA ASN A 773 -33.79 -4.33 24.84
C ASN A 773 -34.04 -3.95 23.38
N THR A 774 -35.29 -3.59 23.06
CA THR A 774 -35.54 -2.60 22.02
C THR A 774 -34.82 -1.34 22.49
N THR A 775 -33.63 -1.07 21.95
CA THR A 775 -33.15 0.30 21.88
C THR A 775 -34.25 1.12 21.24
N LEU A 776 -34.61 2.24 21.86
CA LEU A 776 -35.56 3.13 21.25
C LEU A 776 -34.91 3.66 19.96
N ASP A 777 -35.68 3.53 18.88
CA ASP A 777 -35.51 4.18 17.58
C ASP A 777 -36.73 5.08 17.51
N THR A 778 -36.56 6.35 17.88
CA THR A 778 -37.71 7.22 18.19
C THR A 778 -38.33 7.89 16.96
N ASP A 779 -37.57 8.05 15.86
CA ASP A 779 -38.09 8.58 14.59
C ASP A 779 -38.09 7.58 13.41
N GLY A 780 -37.59 6.36 13.60
CA GLY A 780 -37.83 5.21 12.73
C GLY A 780 -36.85 5.05 11.56
N ASP A 781 -35.62 5.55 11.70
CA ASP A 781 -34.61 5.52 10.63
C ASP A 781 -33.85 4.18 10.53
N GLY A 782 -33.95 3.33 11.56
CA GLY A 782 -33.27 2.03 11.66
C GLY A 782 -31.95 2.04 12.46
N CYS A 783 -31.54 3.19 13.00
CA CYS A 783 -30.45 3.30 13.96
C CYS A 783 -30.97 3.16 15.41
N ALA A 784 -30.19 3.61 16.39
CA ALA A 784 -30.57 3.62 17.79
C ALA A 784 -30.09 4.93 18.43
N ASP A 785 -31.01 5.66 19.07
CA ASP A 785 -30.83 7.04 19.58
C ASP A 785 -29.50 7.24 20.36
N VAL A 786 -29.03 6.20 21.05
CA VAL A 786 -27.76 6.18 21.83
C VAL A 786 -26.49 6.39 20.99
N LYS A 787 -26.57 6.42 19.66
CA LYS A 787 -25.45 6.74 18.75
C LYS A 787 -25.47 8.18 18.21
N GLU A 788 -26.40 9.03 18.63
CA GLU A 788 -26.56 10.42 18.14
C GLU A 788 -26.15 11.53 19.15
N PRO A 789 -24.93 11.58 19.69
CA PRO A 789 -24.60 12.46 20.83
C PRO A 789 -24.48 13.97 20.51
N LEU A 790 -25.03 14.46 19.38
CA LEU A 790 -24.90 15.88 18.94
C LEU A 790 -26.16 16.53 18.34
N LEU A 791 -27.31 15.86 18.25
CA LEU A 791 -28.56 16.47 17.76
C LEU A 791 -29.58 16.67 18.91
N VAL A 792 -29.60 17.86 19.49
CA VAL A 792 -30.60 18.25 20.51
C VAL A 792 -31.69 19.11 19.87
N PRO A 793 -32.95 18.66 19.80
CA PRO A 793 -34.06 19.47 19.26
C PRO A 793 -34.50 20.57 20.26
N PRO A 794 -34.91 21.76 19.79
CA PRO A 794 -35.42 22.82 20.67
C PRO A 794 -36.77 22.45 21.32
N THR A 795 -36.94 22.79 22.60
CA THR A 795 -38.11 22.39 23.40
C THR A 795 -39.20 23.48 23.49
N ASP A 796 -39.86 23.81 22.37
CA ASP A 796 -41.10 24.62 22.38
C ASP A 796 -42.34 23.80 21.97
N PRO A 797 -43.26 23.50 22.90
CA PRO A 797 -44.49 22.75 22.59
C PRO A 797 -45.53 23.51 21.75
N ASN A 798 -45.35 24.81 21.43
CA ASN A 798 -46.41 25.66 20.89
C ASN A 798 -46.19 26.16 19.45
N ASN A 799 -45.10 25.80 18.77
CA ASN A 799 -44.93 26.10 17.34
C ASN A 799 -44.74 24.82 16.50
N PRO A 800 -45.81 24.31 15.85
CA PRO A 800 -45.73 23.17 14.92
C PRO A 800 -45.09 23.49 13.55
N TRP A 801 -44.58 24.71 13.34
CA TRP A 801 -44.03 25.16 12.04
C TRP A 801 -42.67 25.83 12.19
N ASP A 802 -41.61 25.05 11.99
CA ASP A 802 -40.41 25.55 11.31
C ASP A 802 -39.84 24.45 10.40
N PHE A 803 -39.16 24.86 9.32
CA PHE A 803 -38.56 24.02 8.28
C PHE A 803 -39.48 23.01 7.57
N PHE A 804 -40.37 23.52 6.70
CA PHE A 804 -40.48 23.03 5.31
C PHE A 804 -41.05 24.13 4.40
N SER A 805 -40.92 23.96 3.08
CA SER A 805 -41.36 24.88 1.99
C SER A 805 -40.47 26.12 1.75
N VAL A 806 -39.45 25.97 0.91
CA VAL A 806 -38.81 27.12 0.23
C VAL A 806 -39.64 27.49 -1.02
N PRO A 807 -40.17 28.72 -1.15
CA PRO A 807 -40.89 29.13 -2.35
C PRO A 807 -40.00 29.08 -3.60
N VAL A 808 -40.54 28.57 -4.71
CA VAL A 808 -39.82 28.30 -5.97
C VAL A 808 -38.88 29.42 -6.45
N PRO A 809 -39.18 30.74 -6.31
CA PRO A 809 -38.24 31.80 -6.69
C PRO A 809 -36.89 31.79 -5.95
N ALA A 810 -36.85 31.34 -4.70
CA ALA A 810 -35.65 31.41 -3.85
C ALA A 810 -34.62 30.30 -4.16
N LEU A 811 -35.04 29.21 -4.83
CA LEU A 811 -34.13 28.10 -5.20
C LEU A 811 -33.10 28.49 -6.28
N TYR A 812 -33.29 29.63 -6.96
CA TYR A 812 -32.45 30.09 -8.07
C TYR A 812 -31.25 30.96 -7.67
N ALA A 813 -31.04 31.21 -6.36
CA ALA A 813 -30.02 32.15 -5.86
C ALA A 813 -28.95 31.51 -4.97
N ALA A 814 -29.06 30.23 -4.63
CA ALA A 814 -28.09 29.52 -3.80
C ALA A 814 -27.04 28.79 -4.65
N SER A 815 -25.75 28.99 -4.35
CA SER A 815 -24.63 28.39 -5.10
C SER A 815 -24.39 26.90 -4.82
N ASN A 816 -25.03 26.33 -3.78
CA ASN A 816 -25.12 24.89 -3.52
C ASN A 816 -26.37 24.61 -2.65
N PRO A 817 -27.50 24.14 -3.21
CA PRO A 817 -28.64 23.68 -2.42
C PRO A 817 -28.43 22.23 -1.96
N LEU A 818 -28.35 22.01 -0.64
CA LEU A 818 -28.40 20.67 -0.07
C LEU A 818 -29.86 20.20 -0.03
N ILE A 819 -30.15 19.02 -0.60
CA ILE A 819 -31.47 18.39 -0.53
C ILE A 819 -31.37 17.17 0.38
N VAL A 820 -32.19 17.14 1.43
CA VAL A 820 -32.31 16.02 2.37
C VAL A 820 -33.76 15.53 2.36
N PHE A 821 -33.95 14.23 2.18
CA PHE A 821 -35.26 13.58 2.27
C PHE A 821 -35.32 12.81 3.59
N ARG A 822 -36.35 13.04 4.42
CA ARG A 822 -36.55 12.28 5.68
C ARG A 822 -37.43 11.04 5.52
N ASP A 823 -38.31 11.00 4.52
CA ASP A 823 -39.30 9.92 4.38
C ASP A 823 -38.86 8.86 3.37
N SER A 824 -39.05 7.59 3.72
CA SER A 824 -38.75 6.45 2.81
C SER A 824 -39.78 6.22 1.71
N VAL A 825 -40.75 7.12 1.52
CA VAL A 825 -41.75 7.10 0.43
C VAL A 825 -41.80 8.46 -0.26
N VAL A 826 -40.99 8.64 -1.30
CA VAL A 826 -41.07 9.80 -2.20
C VAL A 826 -42.34 9.64 -3.07
N SER A 827 -43.19 10.67 -3.14
CA SER A 827 -44.40 10.59 -3.97
C SER A 827 -44.04 10.60 -5.46
N ALA A 828 -44.94 10.07 -6.31
CA ALA A 828 -44.73 10.08 -7.76
C ALA A 828 -44.53 11.50 -8.32
N THR A 829 -45.16 12.51 -7.69
CA THR A 829 -45.01 13.93 -8.04
C THR A 829 -43.63 14.46 -7.69
N ASP A 830 -43.08 14.09 -6.53
CA ASP A 830 -41.76 14.53 -6.06
C ASP A 830 -40.64 13.88 -6.88
N ALA A 831 -40.80 12.59 -7.21
CA ALA A 831 -39.90 11.89 -8.13
C ALA A 831 -39.86 12.56 -9.52
N GLN A 832 -41.02 12.97 -10.05
CA GLN A 832 -41.10 13.74 -11.30
C GLN A 832 -40.45 15.13 -11.18
N ALA A 833 -40.56 15.80 -10.03
CA ALA A 833 -39.90 17.09 -9.78
C ALA A 833 -38.37 16.97 -9.74
N VAL A 834 -37.83 15.93 -9.09
CA VAL A 834 -36.39 15.61 -9.11
C VAL A 834 -35.92 15.29 -10.53
N PHE A 835 -36.69 14.51 -11.29
CA PHE A 835 -36.36 14.21 -12.69
C PHE A 835 -36.35 15.48 -13.57
N ALA A 836 -37.28 16.41 -13.32
CA ALA A 836 -37.33 17.72 -13.99
C ALA A 836 -36.14 18.63 -13.64
N TYR A 837 -35.59 18.54 -12.42
CA TYR A 837 -34.37 19.26 -12.03
C TYR A 837 -33.16 18.83 -12.88
N PHE A 838 -32.90 17.52 -12.98
CA PHE A 838 -31.83 17.01 -13.85
C PHE A 838 -32.06 17.34 -15.33
N LYS A 839 -33.31 17.26 -15.80
CA LYS A 839 -33.70 17.65 -17.17
C LYS A 839 -33.52 19.15 -17.46
N LYS A 840 -33.40 19.99 -16.42
CA LYS A 840 -33.09 21.43 -16.54
C LYS A 840 -31.59 21.71 -16.41
N ALA A 841 -30.86 21.00 -15.55
CA ALA A 841 -29.40 21.08 -15.46
C ALA A 841 -28.71 20.67 -16.78
N ALA A 842 -29.23 19.66 -17.46
CA ALA A 842 -28.80 19.26 -18.80
C ALA A 842 -29.02 20.34 -19.89
N LYS A 843 -29.72 21.44 -19.59
CA LYS A 843 -30.09 22.49 -20.55
C LYS A 843 -29.35 23.82 -20.35
N THR A 844 -28.31 23.85 -19.50
CA THR A 844 -27.51 25.05 -19.22
C THR A 844 -26.04 24.92 -19.68
N GLY A 845 -25.84 24.95 -21.00
CA GLY A 845 -24.68 25.64 -21.59
C GLY A 845 -23.35 24.90 -21.71
N SER A 846 -23.31 23.76 -22.41
CA SER A 846 -22.10 23.29 -23.12
C SER A 846 -22.47 22.86 -24.53
N LEU A 847 -21.56 23.05 -25.51
CA LEU A 847 -21.87 22.97 -26.95
C LEU A 847 -21.44 21.66 -27.64
N GLU A 848 -21.19 20.60 -26.88
CA GLU A 848 -20.59 19.35 -27.39
C GLU A 848 -21.42 18.08 -27.12
N TYR A 849 -22.73 18.07 -27.41
CA TYR A 849 -23.43 16.80 -27.72
C TYR A 849 -24.69 17.02 -28.57
N GLU A 850 -24.55 16.88 -29.90
CA GLU A 850 -25.62 17.03 -30.89
C GLU A 850 -25.42 15.98 -32.00
N GLN A 851 -25.76 14.72 -31.72
CA GLN A 851 -25.72 13.60 -32.68
C GLN A 851 -27.16 13.18 -33.06
N ASP A 852 -27.38 12.94 -34.34
CA ASP A 852 -28.60 12.32 -34.87
C ASP A 852 -28.44 10.80 -34.74
N LEU A 853 -29.19 10.18 -33.83
CA LEU A 853 -28.98 8.77 -33.43
C LEU A 853 -29.84 7.77 -34.21
N ASN A 854 -30.80 8.24 -35.02
CA ASN A 854 -31.59 7.37 -35.91
C ASN A 854 -31.43 7.69 -37.41
N GLY A 855 -30.69 8.74 -37.77
CA GLY A 855 -30.32 9.08 -39.14
C GLY A 855 -31.41 9.82 -39.92
N ASN A 856 -32.34 10.49 -39.25
CA ASN A 856 -33.45 11.18 -39.91
C ASN A 856 -33.10 12.60 -40.44
N GLY A 857 -31.95 13.15 -40.04
CA GLY A 857 -31.45 14.47 -40.45
C GLY A 857 -31.95 15.66 -39.61
N VAL A 858 -32.75 15.42 -38.56
CA VAL A 858 -33.33 16.44 -37.68
C VAL A 858 -32.72 16.34 -36.28
N LYS A 859 -32.20 17.46 -35.79
CA LYS A 859 -31.66 17.59 -34.44
C LYS A 859 -32.67 18.32 -33.55
N ASP A 860 -33.48 17.57 -32.79
CA ASP A 860 -34.55 18.13 -31.94
C ASP A 860 -34.28 18.00 -30.42
N GLY A 861 -33.31 17.18 -30.02
CA GLY A 861 -32.94 16.95 -28.63
C GLY A 861 -33.93 16.10 -27.82
N ILE A 862 -34.75 15.26 -28.48
CA ILE A 862 -35.79 14.42 -27.84
C ILE A 862 -35.38 12.92 -27.82
N GLU A 863 -34.13 12.61 -28.19
CA GLU A 863 -33.63 11.23 -28.30
C GLU A 863 -32.84 10.79 -27.06
N TYR A 864 -33.18 9.61 -26.54
CA TYR A 864 -32.57 8.99 -25.36
C TYR A 864 -32.37 7.49 -25.62
N ASP A 865 -31.26 6.93 -25.14
CA ASP A 865 -30.99 5.50 -25.28
C ASP A 865 -32.03 4.67 -24.50
N ARG A 866 -32.47 3.56 -25.11
CA ARG A 866 -33.47 2.62 -24.58
C ARG A 866 -32.88 1.24 -24.29
N SER A 867 -31.56 1.08 -24.35
CA SER A 867 -30.82 -0.19 -24.22
C SER A 867 -31.03 -0.99 -22.92
N VAL A 868 -31.71 -0.41 -21.91
CA VAL A 868 -31.86 -0.99 -20.56
C VAL A 868 -33.24 -1.63 -20.29
N ALA A 869 -34.18 -1.57 -21.23
CA ALA A 869 -35.52 -2.17 -21.08
C ALA A 869 -35.67 -3.46 -21.89
N ALA A 870 -36.17 -4.54 -21.26
CA ALA A 870 -36.29 -5.85 -21.90
C ALA A 870 -37.36 -5.89 -23.01
N PRO A 871 -37.22 -6.74 -24.05
CA PRO A 871 -38.16 -6.78 -25.16
C PRO A 871 -39.55 -7.30 -24.75
N GLY A 872 -40.61 -6.50 -24.97
CA GLY A 872 -41.99 -7.02 -25.00
C GLY A 872 -43.09 -6.14 -24.40
N VAL A 873 -42.78 -5.06 -23.66
CA VAL A 873 -43.80 -4.27 -22.94
C VAL A 873 -43.89 -2.84 -23.49
N SER A 874 -44.59 -2.65 -24.60
CA SER A 874 -44.81 -1.32 -25.20
C SER A 874 -46.08 -0.65 -24.65
N GLY A 875 -45.91 0.26 -23.69
CA GLY A 875 -46.89 1.30 -23.40
C GLY A 875 -46.98 2.37 -24.51
N ALA A 876 -47.93 3.30 -24.38
CA ALA A 876 -48.09 4.41 -25.32
C ALA A 876 -46.97 5.48 -25.17
N PRO A 877 -46.64 6.24 -26.23
CA PRO A 877 -45.61 7.27 -26.18
C PRO A 877 -46.16 8.62 -25.67
N ASP A 878 -46.59 8.69 -24.41
CA ASP A 878 -47.13 9.90 -23.77
C ASP A 878 -46.16 10.56 -22.75
N GLY A 879 -44.96 9.99 -22.59
CA GLY A 879 -43.85 10.63 -21.86
C GLY A 879 -43.95 10.57 -20.34
N VAL A 880 -44.91 9.82 -19.79
CA VAL A 880 -45.06 9.58 -18.36
C VAL A 880 -44.27 8.32 -17.98
N VAL A 881 -43.17 8.48 -17.22
CA VAL A 881 -42.51 7.35 -16.53
C VAL A 881 -43.51 6.78 -15.52
N SER A 882 -43.73 5.46 -15.53
CA SER A 882 -44.69 4.87 -14.60
C SER A 882 -44.21 5.01 -13.15
N ALA A 883 -45.14 5.08 -12.20
CA ALA A 883 -44.79 5.19 -10.78
C ALA A 883 -43.89 4.02 -10.32
N THR A 884 -44.09 2.83 -10.91
CA THR A 884 -43.28 1.63 -10.65
C THR A 884 -41.84 1.79 -11.16
N ASP A 885 -41.64 2.33 -12.36
CA ASP A 885 -40.30 2.52 -12.94
C ASP A 885 -39.51 3.61 -12.20
N ALA A 886 -40.21 4.70 -11.81
CA ALA A 886 -39.64 5.75 -10.97
C ALA A 886 -39.23 5.22 -9.58
N GLN A 887 -40.07 4.36 -8.97
CA GLN A 887 -39.73 3.68 -7.71
C GLN A 887 -38.58 2.69 -7.86
N LEU A 888 -38.48 1.97 -8.99
CA LEU A 888 -37.38 1.04 -9.24
C LEU A 888 -36.03 1.77 -9.39
N ALA A 889 -36.00 2.88 -10.13
CA ALA A 889 -34.81 3.73 -10.25
C ALA A 889 -34.41 4.36 -8.89
N PHE A 890 -35.38 4.78 -8.09
CA PHE A 890 -35.13 5.32 -6.74
C PHE A 890 -34.61 4.24 -5.76
N ALA A 891 -35.13 3.01 -5.85
CA ALA A 891 -34.62 1.88 -5.07
C ALA A 891 -33.17 1.52 -5.43
N GLN A 892 -32.81 1.58 -6.72
CA GLN A 892 -31.43 1.39 -7.17
C GLN A 892 -30.49 2.50 -6.67
N PHE A 893 -30.95 3.75 -6.61
CA PHE A 893 -30.19 4.86 -6.03
C PHE A 893 -29.93 4.67 -4.52
N LYS A 894 -30.90 4.11 -3.78
CA LYS A 894 -30.75 3.89 -2.32
C LYS A 894 -29.70 2.84 -1.95
N PHE A 895 -29.36 1.91 -2.85
CA PHE A 895 -28.37 0.84 -2.60
C PHE A 895 -26.91 1.33 -2.43
N GLY A 896 -26.62 2.62 -2.67
CA GLY A 896 -25.29 3.19 -2.53
C GLY A 896 -24.91 3.69 -1.13
N TYR A 897 -25.84 3.76 -0.18
CA TYR A 897 -25.59 4.32 1.16
C TYR A 897 -26.28 3.53 2.27
N HIS A 898 -25.47 2.89 3.13
CA HIS A 898 -25.85 2.39 4.45
C HIS A 898 -24.70 2.66 5.44
N CYS A 899 -25.04 2.87 6.71
CA CYS A 899 -24.13 3.27 7.80
C CYS A 899 -23.42 2.08 8.48
#